data_AF-A0A7X0LJC4-F1
#
_entry.id   AF-A0A7X0LJC4-F1
#
_cell.length_a   1.000
_cell.length_b   1.000
_cell.length_c   1.000
_cell.angle_alpha   90.00
_cell.angle_beta   90.00
_cell.angle_gamma   90.00
#
_symmetry.space_group_name_H-M   'P 1'
#
loop_
_entity.id
_entity.type
_entity.pdbx_description
1 polymer ?
#
loop_
_entity_poly.entity_id
_entity_poly.type
_entity_poly.pdbx_seq_one_letter_code
_entity_poly.pdbx_strand_id
1 'polypeptide(L)'
;MFESRSMVCGLLACGVSVSAMGQSQWVSQGQTGLLYQMDSRGDRVLDYSAAGYMGGVALPDPLSLVDASRIVDLTPISGDNLAQIRAAIQQVSGMSQQANGYRGIVRFAPGQYDISNSLRIESSGVVLLGAGDGANPASNTILRSTSTNDIDIIDVGDRDASNDISRVGSPINILDKVVPAGATSLRVADASGFSAGDWVNVKHTPTQAWFDAVGVNDPEWNTSNDRFTTQHERRITRVEGDRVFFHAPISHSIDSRLAQGTVEFYSDDRVDHVGIANIRGTSVYNAAETGTASGRPIFTDEDHARTFIAFNHAEESWATGVTGQHLISSAVSVGVVSRSITVEDATYIDPVSQVTGGRRYAFNTQGGLVLMKDLEADSARRAFINNSTFNGFNRGPNVFLDGEGTNSFVRSGPHAGYSTGALYDNISDDGGFEARKASSPSVHGWRGAHTVVWNSAASEFQIANPPFARNFLIGSEGALSSSTTASGATLDSHGQRIAFNDPDNPLDSLYVQQLLEQQRNPNIEKREYWLGDFDQFEVDGPGSADDLYVDADWRTQVENITGWRSGMPLVGTDDEGINRLIPFSFQYELAPDEEVVSAVLTLATRRLGSHSDNDTLFLDGLTESHQLLFGSQEAWGMMFDDDIQVVSIELLGDIDFMQDGLFNVLVSDDRPVDWAHLQLSVATITDILLGDYNGNGIVDAADYTVWQDSFGSTTDLAADGNGNGVIDAADFTIWQDNFGNTQAAPTSNIPEPTSAATIIAVFALAGYRQR
;
A
#
# COMPACT_ATOMS: atom_id res chain seq x y z
N MET A 1 -36.80 7.79 54.85
CA MET A 1 -35.39 8.14 55.10
C MET A 1 -34.66 7.54 53.93
N PHE A 2 -34.25 8.38 52.98
CA PHE A 2 -33.93 8.01 51.60
C PHE A 2 -32.52 7.41 51.51
N GLU A 3 -32.41 6.19 51.02
CA GLU A 3 -31.17 5.61 50.49
C GLU A 3 -31.13 5.85 48.98
N SER A 4 -30.04 6.46 48.52
CA SER A 4 -29.71 6.67 47.11
C SER A 4 -29.24 5.35 46.50
N ARG A 5 -29.96 4.84 45.50
CA ARG A 5 -29.45 3.83 44.57
C ARG A 5 -28.85 4.55 43.37
N SER A 6 -27.53 4.52 43.25
CA SER A 6 -26.83 4.80 42.00
C SER A 6 -27.09 3.64 41.04
N MET A 7 -27.65 3.95 39.88
CA MET A 7 -27.99 3.02 38.82
C MET A 7 -26.83 3.03 37.83
N VAL A 8 -26.00 1.99 37.86
CA VAL A 8 -24.98 1.71 36.84
C VAL A 8 -25.70 1.24 35.58
N CYS A 9 -25.53 1.96 34.49
CA CYS A 9 -26.10 1.65 33.20
C CYS A 9 -25.12 0.71 32.47
N GLY A 10 -25.35 -0.60 32.57
CA GLY A 10 -24.66 -1.57 31.73
C GLY A 10 -25.18 -1.49 30.30
N LEU A 11 -24.40 -0.93 29.38
CA LEU A 11 -24.59 -1.16 27.96
C LEU A 11 -23.94 -2.50 27.63
N LEU A 12 -24.75 -3.57 27.63
CA LEU A 12 -24.42 -4.73 26.80
C LEU A 12 -24.63 -4.33 25.34
N ALA A 13 -23.56 -4.00 24.64
CA ALA A 13 -23.55 -4.08 23.18
C ALA A 13 -23.46 -5.57 22.80
N CYS A 14 -24.60 -6.26 22.84
CA CYS A 14 -24.75 -7.51 22.12
C CYS A 14 -24.68 -7.17 20.62
N GLY A 15 -23.51 -7.37 20.01
CA GLY A 15 -23.36 -7.37 18.56
C GLY A 15 -24.17 -8.54 17.99
N VAL A 16 -25.44 -8.28 17.71
CA VAL A 16 -26.20 -9.12 16.78
C VAL A 16 -25.57 -8.88 15.42
N SER A 17 -25.00 -9.92 14.82
CA SER A 17 -24.60 -9.95 13.42
C SER A 17 -25.85 -9.73 12.56
N VAL A 18 -26.26 -8.48 12.42
CA VAL A 18 -27.01 -8.06 11.24
C VAL A 18 -25.99 -8.18 10.13
N SER A 19 -26.17 -9.16 9.25
CA SER A 19 -25.56 -9.12 7.94
C SER A 19 -26.01 -7.82 7.28
N ALA A 20 -25.22 -6.76 7.48
CA ALA A 20 -25.31 -5.56 6.68
C ALA A 20 -25.09 -6.03 5.25
N MET A 21 -26.14 -6.00 4.43
CA MET A 21 -26.01 -6.34 3.02
C MET A 21 -24.90 -5.45 2.45
N GLY A 22 -23.80 -6.06 1.98
CA GLY A 22 -22.76 -5.36 1.23
C GLY A 22 -21.41 -5.12 1.90
N GLN A 23 -20.99 -5.77 3.00
CA GLN A 23 -19.60 -5.65 3.50
C GLN A 23 -18.83 -6.98 3.37
N SER A 24 -17.52 -6.89 3.11
CA SER A 24 -16.63 -8.05 3.02
C SER A 24 -16.24 -8.56 4.41
N GLN A 25 -16.01 -9.87 4.53
CA GLN A 25 -15.48 -10.48 5.75
C GLN A 25 -13.97 -10.26 5.91
N TRP A 26 -13.28 -9.88 4.83
CA TRP A 26 -11.83 -9.68 4.82
C TRP A 26 -11.43 -8.22 5.04
N VAL A 27 -12.23 -7.29 4.53
CA VAL A 27 -12.09 -5.86 4.79
C VAL A 27 -13.47 -5.26 5.00
N SER A 28 -13.69 -4.64 6.15
CA SER A 28 -14.97 -4.03 6.51
C SER A 28 -14.77 -2.66 7.16
N GLN A 29 -15.83 -1.85 7.17
CA GLN A 29 -15.83 -0.59 7.90
C GLN A 29 -16.01 -0.88 9.39
N GLY A 30 -14.99 -0.60 10.19
CA GLY A 30 -15.06 -0.52 11.64
C GLY A 30 -15.50 0.85 12.13
N GLN A 31 -15.51 1.01 13.45
CA GLN A 31 -15.89 2.26 14.12
C GLN A 31 -14.79 3.33 14.00
N THR A 32 -13.53 2.92 13.94
CA THR A 32 -12.36 3.82 13.85
C THR A 32 -11.72 3.92 12.47
N GLY A 33 -12.17 3.08 11.54
CA GLY A 33 -11.56 2.93 10.24
C GLY A 33 -11.79 1.53 9.68
N LEU A 34 -11.08 1.18 8.62
CA LEU A 34 -11.10 -0.12 7.99
C LEU A 34 -10.50 -1.19 8.92
N LEU A 35 -11.22 -2.29 9.07
CA LEU A 35 -10.77 -3.48 9.76
C LEU A 35 -10.32 -4.52 8.74
N TYR A 36 -9.19 -5.15 9.01
CA TYR A 36 -8.57 -6.15 8.16
C TYR A 36 -8.58 -7.48 8.89
N GLN A 37 -9.38 -8.44 8.40
CA GLN A 37 -9.31 -9.79 8.91
C GLN A 37 -7.99 -10.43 8.47
N MET A 38 -7.26 -10.95 9.44
CA MET A 38 -6.04 -11.73 9.21
C MET A 38 -6.36 -13.22 9.18
N ASP A 39 -5.59 -13.98 8.42
CA ASP A 39 -5.60 -15.43 8.51
C ASP A 39 -4.71 -15.96 9.64
N SER A 40 -4.64 -17.27 9.82
CA SER A 40 -3.84 -17.91 10.88
C SER A 40 -2.35 -17.58 10.83
N ARG A 41 -1.85 -17.03 9.72
CA ARG A 41 -0.45 -16.59 9.55
C ARG A 41 -0.29 -15.07 9.64
N GLY A 42 -1.34 -14.35 10.02
CA GLY A 42 -1.34 -12.88 10.04
C GLY A 42 -1.49 -12.26 8.64
N ASP A 43 -1.56 -13.06 7.57
CA ASP A 43 -1.68 -12.54 6.20
C ASP A 43 -3.06 -11.91 6.02
N ARG A 44 -3.11 -10.77 5.34
CA ARG A 44 -4.34 -10.01 5.13
C ARG A 44 -4.39 -9.35 3.76
N VAL A 45 -5.57 -8.82 3.41
CA VAL A 45 -5.69 -7.88 2.30
C VAL A 45 -4.79 -6.67 2.59
N LEU A 46 -3.98 -6.28 1.61
CA LEU A 46 -3.00 -5.20 1.79
C LEU A 46 -3.70 -3.83 1.86
N ASP A 47 -3.06 -2.88 2.53
CA ASP A 47 -3.33 -1.45 2.36
C ASP A 47 -2.61 -0.95 1.10
N TYR A 48 -3.37 -0.48 0.11
CA TYR A 48 -2.85 -0.04 -1.18
C TYR A 48 -2.69 1.48 -1.29
N SER A 49 -3.06 2.25 -0.25
CA SER A 49 -3.11 3.72 -0.26
C SER A 49 -1.80 4.40 -0.68
N ALA A 50 -0.64 3.78 -0.38
CA ALA A 50 0.67 4.29 -0.79
C ALA A 50 0.97 4.17 -2.30
N ALA A 51 0.11 3.51 -3.10
CA ALA A 51 0.32 3.37 -4.53
C ALA A 51 -0.01 4.66 -5.29
N GLY A 52 0.86 5.01 -6.25
CA GLY A 52 0.72 6.17 -7.13
C GLY A 52 1.69 7.30 -6.79
N TYR A 53 1.71 8.29 -7.69
CA TYR A 53 2.40 9.56 -7.52
C TYR A 53 2.12 10.15 -6.14
N MET A 54 3.19 10.38 -5.38
CA MET A 54 3.23 10.90 -4.01
C MET A 54 2.26 10.20 -3.03
N GLY A 55 2.06 8.89 -3.19
CA GLY A 55 1.12 8.15 -2.35
C GLY A 55 -0.34 8.40 -2.72
N GLY A 56 -0.64 8.42 -4.03
CA GLY A 56 -2.02 8.49 -4.53
C GLY A 56 -2.63 9.89 -4.54
N VAL A 57 -1.84 10.95 -4.44
CA VAL A 57 -2.39 12.32 -4.53
C VAL A 57 -2.94 12.58 -5.93
N ALA A 58 -3.93 13.47 -6.01
CA ALA A 58 -4.47 13.92 -7.28
C ALA A 58 -3.37 14.49 -8.18
N LEU A 59 -3.39 14.12 -9.47
CA LEU A 59 -2.41 14.62 -10.42
C LEU A 59 -2.52 16.14 -10.57
N PRO A 60 -1.40 16.87 -10.57
CA PRO A 60 -1.41 18.32 -10.65
C PRO A 60 -1.79 18.81 -12.05
N ASP A 61 -2.45 19.98 -12.15
CA ASP A 61 -2.55 20.70 -13.42
C ASP A 61 -1.12 21.04 -13.90
N PRO A 62 -0.67 20.53 -15.06
CA PRO A 62 0.69 20.75 -15.53
C PRO A 62 1.07 22.22 -15.60
N LEU A 63 0.16 23.11 -16.00
CA LEU A 63 0.44 24.54 -16.15
C LEU A 63 0.61 25.27 -14.80
N SER A 64 0.17 24.67 -13.70
CA SER A 64 0.36 25.19 -12.34
C SER A 64 1.72 24.84 -11.74
N LEU A 65 2.46 23.89 -12.33
CA LEU A 65 3.72 23.37 -11.78
C LEU A 65 4.90 24.32 -11.92
N VAL A 66 4.86 25.22 -12.90
CA VAL A 66 6.00 26.07 -13.27
C VAL A 66 5.54 27.47 -13.67
N ASP A 67 6.41 28.46 -13.47
CA ASP A 67 6.20 29.78 -14.05
C ASP A 67 6.09 29.73 -15.57
N ALA A 68 5.29 30.60 -16.17
CA ALA A 68 5.14 30.69 -17.63
C ALA A 68 6.47 30.88 -18.39
N SER A 69 7.51 31.42 -17.74
CA SER A 69 8.86 31.57 -18.30
C SER A 69 9.63 30.25 -18.48
N ARG A 70 9.17 29.16 -17.87
CA ARG A 70 9.76 27.81 -17.90
C ARG A 70 9.06 26.89 -18.91
N ILE A 71 8.19 27.46 -19.74
CA ILE A 71 7.48 26.73 -20.80
C ILE A 71 8.23 26.94 -22.12
N VAL A 72 8.61 25.83 -22.75
CA VAL A 72 9.22 25.78 -24.08
C VAL A 72 8.16 25.30 -25.06
N ASP A 73 7.65 26.23 -25.88
CA ASP A 73 6.62 25.96 -26.87
C ASP A 73 7.19 25.35 -28.17
N LEU A 74 6.52 24.31 -28.67
CA LEU A 74 6.82 23.64 -29.92
C LEU A 74 5.65 23.70 -30.91
N THR A 75 5.99 23.86 -32.18
CA THR A 75 5.06 23.69 -33.30
C THR A 75 5.61 22.62 -34.25
N PRO A 76 4.76 21.80 -34.89
CA PRO A 76 5.24 20.74 -35.76
C PRO A 76 5.96 21.33 -36.97
N ILE A 77 7.07 20.70 -37.37
CA ILE A 77 7.75 20.98 -38.63
C ILE A 77 7.48 19.85 -39.63
N SER A 78 7.66 20.13 -40.92
CA SER A 78 7.59 19.11 -41.95
C SER A 78 8.77 18.14 -41.83
N GLY A 79 8.49 16.84 -41.90
CA GLY A 79 9.50 15.79 -41.75
C GLY A 79 9.76 15.44 -40.28
N ASP A 80 10.99 15.02 -39.98
CA ASP A 80 11.37 14.55 -38.65
C ASP A 80 11.48 15.70 -37.63
N ASN A 81 10.76 15.56 -36.52
CA ASN A 81 10.66 16.50 -35.41
C ASN A 81 11.59 16.11 -34.25
N LEU A 82 12.26 14.95 -34.31
CA LEU A 82 13.05 14.40 -33.22
C LEU A 82 14.09 15.39 -32.66
N ALA A 83 14.85 16.03 -33.55
CA ALA A 83 15.92 16.96 -33.14
C ALA A 83 15.38 18.19 -32.39
N GLN A 84 14.25 18.76 -32.83
CA GLN A 84 13.68 19.94 -32.18
C GLN A 84 13.06 19.60 -30.82
N ILE A 85 12.40 18.44 -30.71
CA ILE A 85 11.80 18.00 -29.44
C ILE A 85 12.92 17.71 -28.42
N ARG A 86 13.98 17.01 -28.82
CA ARG A 86 15.16 16.77 -27.96
C ARG A 86 15.82 18.06 -27.51
N ALA A 87 15.93 19.06 -28.39
CA ALA A 87 16.47 20.37 -28.02
C ALA A 87 15.60 21.07 -26.97
N ALA A 88 14.27 20.98 -27.08
CA ALA A 88 13.35 21.55 -26.08
C ALA A 88 13.43 20.81 -24.74
N ILE A 89 13.47 19.48 -24.75
CA ILE A 89 13.71 18.66 -23.55
C ILE A 89 15.02 19.09 -22.89
N GLN A 90 16.11 19.18 -23.65
CA GLN A 90 17.40 19.57 -23.10
C GLN A 90 17.41 21.01 -22.56
N GLN A 91 16.67 21.92 -23.18
CA GLN A 91 16.50 23.28 -22.66
C GLN A 91 15.81 23.25 -21.29
N VAL A 92 14.74 22.47 -21.14
CA VAL A 92 14.05 22.29 -19.84
C VAL A 92 14.94 21.59 -18.82
N SER A 93 15.63 20.51 -19.20
CA SER A 93 16.57 19.80 -18.33
C SER A 93 17.70 20.71 -17.82
N GLY A 94 18.10 21.70 -18.61
CA GLY A 94 19.11 22.70 -18.23
C GLY A 94 18.62 23.77 -17.23
N MET A 95 17.32 23.86 -16.96
CA MET A 95 16.76 24.79 -15.98
C MET A 95 17.00 24.27 -14.55
N SER A 96 17.12 25.18 -13.58
CA SER A 96 17.19 24.79 -12.17
C SER A 96 15.87 24.15 -11.72
N GLN A 97 15.96 23.07 -10.93
CA GLN A 97 14.82 22.45 -10.28
C GLN A 97 14.21 23.42 -9.25
N GLN A 98 12.90 23.51 -9.21
CA GLN A 98 12.15 24.26 -8.20
C GLN A 98 11.95 23.41 -6.95
N ALA A 99 11.49 24.03 -5.85
CA ALA A 99 11.25 23.33 -4.58
C ALA A 99 10.19 22.22 -4.69
N ASN A 100 9.26 22.35 -5.64
CA ASN A 100 8.23 21.33 -5.93
C ASN A 100 8.72 20.21 -6.85
N GLY A 101 10.03 20.10 -7.11
CA GLY A 101 10.60 19.04 -7.94
C GLY A 101 10.63 19.32 -9.45
N TYR A 102 9.91 20.32 -9.95
CA TYR A 102 9.78 20.57 -11.40
C TYR A 102 10.77 21.60 -11.95
N ARG A 103 11.24 21.40 -13.19
CA ARG A 103 12.15 22.29 -13.94
C ARG A 103 11.40 23.18 -14.92
N GLY A 104 10.51 22.59 -15.72
CA GLY A 104 9.83 23.26 -16.83
C GLY A 104 8.96 22.31 -17.66
N ILE A 105 8.28 22.87 -18.65
CA ILE A 105 7.34 22.17 -19.52
C ILE A 105 7.81 22.32 -20.97
N VAL A 106 7.82 21.21 -21.71
CA VAL A 106 7.82 21.23 -23.18
C VAL A 106 6.37 21.14 -23.63
N ARG A 107 5.83 22.24 -24.16
CA ARG A 107 4.42 22.33 -24.56
C ARG A 107 4.28 22.22 -26.08
N PHE A 108 3.49 21.26 -26.53
CA PHE A 108 3.22 21.02 -27.95
C PHE A 108 1.96 21.76 -28.38
N ALA A 109 2.05 22.52 -29.47
CA ALA A 109 0.87 22.99 -30.19
C ALA A 109 0.17 21.80 -30.89
N PRO A 110 -1.15 21.89 -31.18
CA PRO A 110 -1.84 20.92 -32.00
C PRO A 110 -1.09 20.63 -33.31
N GLY A 111 -0.94 19.35 -33.62
CA GLY A 111 -0.21 18.92 -34.80
C GLY A 111 0.24 17.47 -34.73
N GLN A 112 0.69 16.98 -35.88
CA GLN A 112 1.40 15.72 -35.98
C GLN A 112 2.91 15.98 -36.03
N TYR A 113 3.63 15.32 -35.12
CA TYR A 113 5.08 15.37 -35.00
C TYR A 113 5.62 14.00 -35.38
N ASP A 114 6.16 13.87 -36.59
CA ASP A 114 6.84 12.65 -37.00
C ASP A 114 8.18 12.56 -36.27
N ILE A 115 8.50 11.45 -35.63
CA ILE A 115 9.77 11.25 -34.92
C ILE A 115 10.46 9.97 -35.38
N SER A 116 11.74 10.06 -35.72
CA SER A 116 12.48 8.91 -36.26
C SER A 116 13.04 7.95 -35.20
N ASN A 117 12.97 8.29 -33.91
CA ASN A 117 13.52 7.51 -32.79
C ASN A 117 12.92 7.98 -31.44
N SER A 118 13.27 7.32 -30.33
CA SER A 118 12.79 7.60 -28.98
C SER A 118 13.08 9.02 -28.50
N LEU A 119 12.15 9.57 -27.71
CA LEU A 119 12.32 10.74 -26.88
C LEU A 119 12.72 10.30 -25.48
N ARG A 120 14.00 10.48 -25.11
CA ARG A 120 14.51 10.15 -23.79
C ARG A 120 14.38 11.32 -22.83
N ILE A 121 13.92 11.07 -21.61
CA ILE A 121 13.84 12.02 -20.50
C ILE A 121 14.74 11.52 -19.37
N GLU A 122 15.99 11.99 -19.36
CA GLU A 122 17.06 11.56 -18.44
C GLU A 122 17.30 12.60 -17.33
N SER A 123 16.32 13.45 -17.03
CA SER A 123 16.42 14.46 -15.98
C SER A 123 15.10 14.62 -15.24
N SER A 124 15.17 14.72 -13.92
CA SER A 124 14.00 14.98 -13.08
C SER A 124 13.32 16.31 -13.39
N GLY A 125 12.01 16.38 -13.14
CA GLY A 125 11.24 17.63 -13.21
C GLY A 125 10.84 18.07 -14.61
N VAL A 126 10.87 17.20 -15.61
CA VAL A 126 10.52 17.52 -17.00
C VAL A 126 9.08 17.10 -17.29
N VAL A 127 8.28 18.01 -17.83
CA VAL A 127 6.89 17.70 -18.24
C VAL A 127 6.73 17.85 -19.75
N LEU A 128 6.13 16.85 -20.41
CA LEU A 128 5.65 16.93 -21.79
C LEU A 128 4.15 17.18 -21.78
N LEU A 129 3.70 18.32 -22.35
CA LEU A 129 2.30 18.72 -22.35
C LEU A 129 1.80 18.92 -23.78
N GLY A 130 0.89 18.06 -24.24
CA GLY A 130 0.19 18.22 -25.50
C GLY A 130 -1.13 18.99 -25.37
N ALA A 131 -1.77 19.21 -26.51
CA ALA A 131 -3.05 19.90 -26.62
C ALA A 131 -4.27 18.98 -26.48
N GLY A 132 -4.07 17.66 -26.39
CA GLY A 132 -5.10 16.63 -26.38
C GLY A 132 -4.60 15.36 -27.08
N ASP A 133 -5.23 14.23 -26.79
CA ASP A 133 -4.84 12.88 -27.24
C ASP A 133 -5.80 12.27 -28.28
N GLY A 134 -6.68 13.10 -28.86
CA GLY A 134 -7.57 12.68 -29.94
C GLY A 134 -6.86 12.49 -31.29
N ALA A 135 -7.54 11.85 -32.25
CA ALA A 135 -6.98 11.53 -33.57
C ALA A 135 -6.80 12.72 -34.52
N ASN A 136 -7.41 13.88 -34.25
CA ASN A 136 -7.40 15.03 -35.16
C ASN A 136 -6.20 15.95 -34.86
N PRO A 137 -5.18 16.03 -35.74
CA PRO A 137 -3.99 16.87 -35.51
C PRO A 137 -4.29 18.38 -35.55
N ALA A 138 -5.47 18.81 -36.00
CA ALA A 138 -5.84 20.23 -35.95
C ALA A 138 -6.16 20.72 -34.52
N SER A 139 -6.49 19.80 -33.60
CA SER A 139 -6.87 20.11 -32.22
C SER A 139 -6.09 19.33 -31.17
N ASN A 140 -5.34 18.31 -31.57
CA ASN A 140 -4.63 17.39 -30.67
C ASN A 140 -3.15 17.30 -31.02
N THR A 141 -2.35 16.79 -30.09
CA THR A 141 -0.93 16.49 -30.29
C THR A 141 -0.74 15.01 -30.59
N ILE A 142 -0.15 14.72 -31.76
CA ILE A 142 0.13 13.35 -32.20
C ILE A 142 1.64 13.19 -32.35
N LEU A 143 2.25 12.35 -31.52
CA LEU A 143 3.62 11.87 -31.70
C LEU A 143 3.58 10.60 -32.55
N ARG A 144 4.02 10.71 -33.81
CA ARG A 144 4.01 9.58 -34.76
C ARG A 144 5.42 9.05 -34.97
N SER A 145 5.72 7.88 -34.44
CA SER A 145 6.97 7.19 -34.71
C SER A 145 7.04 6.75 -36.18
N THR A 146 8.14 7.07 -36.85
CA THR A 146 8.50 6.55 -38.17
C THR A 146 9.65 5.53 -38.08
N SER A 147 10.02 5.12 -36.87
CA SER A 147 11.04 4.10 -36.64
C SER A 147 10.57 2.74 -37.11
N THR A 148 11.45 1.97 -37.74
CA THR A 148 11.24 0.54 -38.02
C THR A 148 11.91 -0.37 -36.99
N ASN A 149 12.41 0.21 -35.89
CA ASN A 149 13.04 -0.52 -34.81
C ASN A 149 12.09 -0.64 -33.61
N ASP A 150 12.27 -1.69 -32.83
CA ASP A 150 11.66 -1.88 -31.51
C ASP A 150 12.17 -0.82 -30.53
N ILE A 151 11.36 0.21 -30.33
CA ILE A 151 11.64 1.34 -29.44
C ILE A 151 10.42 1.68 -28.59
N ASP A 152 10.67 2.36 -27.47
CA ASP A 152 9.62 3.13 -26.79
C ASP A 152 9.59 4.54 -27.37
N ILE A 153 8.41 5.08 -27.68
CA ILE A 153 8.26 6.42 -28.28
C ILE A 153 8.76 7.48 -27.28
N ILE A 154 8.33 7.37 -26.03
CA ILE A 154 8.81 8.13 -24.88
C ILE A 154 9.44 7.15 -23.89
N ASP A 155 10.68 7.41 -23.54
CA ASP A 155 11.49 6.62 -22.61
C ASP A 155 11.88 7.54 -21.43
N VAL A 156 11.28 7.29 -20.27
CA VAL A 156 11.54 8.05 -19.03
C VAL A 156 12.55 7.30 -18.18
N GLY A 157 13.66 7.96 -17.86
CA GLY A 157 14.85 7.33 -17.32
C GLY A 157 15.71 6.74 -18.44
N ASP A 158 16.25 5.54 -18.21
CA ASP A 158 17.12 4.85 -19.16
C ASP A 158 16.73 3.37 -19.33
N ARG A 159 16.04 3.04 -20.43
CA ARG A 159 15.71 1.65 -20.80
C ARG A 159 16.91 0.69 -20.82
N ASP A 160 18.10 1.20 -21.10
CA ASP A 160 19.30 0.39 -21.26
C ASP A 160 20.07 0.19 -19.93
N ALA A 161 19.66 0.88 -18.87
CA ALA A 161 20.28 0.77 -17.54
C ALA A 161 19.93 -0.55 -16.84
N SER A 162 20.73 -0.88 -15.82
CA SER A 162 20.53 -2.10 -15.01
C SER A 162 19.17 -2.09 -14.31
N ASN A 163 18.50 -3.25 -14.27
CA ASN A 163 17.27 -3.45 -13.49
C ASN A 163 17.54 -3.66 -11.99
N ASP A 164 18.81 -3.72 -11.59
CA ASP A 164 19.21 -3.91 -10.20
C ASP A 164 19.42 -2.56 -9.50
N ILE A 165 18.74 -2.36 -8.37
CA ILE A 165 19.03 -1.25 -7.46
C ILE A 165 20.29 -1.61 -6.68
N SER A 166 21.28 -0.71 -6.69
CA SER A 166 22.61 -1.05 -6.16
C SER A 166 22.59 -1.02 -4.64
N ARG A 167 22.72 -2.19 -4.01
CA ARG A 167 22.82 -2.28 -2.54
C ARG A 167 23.98 -1.45 -2.01
N VAL A 168 23.72 -0.72 -0.93
CA VAL A 168 24.70 0.02 -0.16
C VAL A 168 24.91 -0.69 1.18
N GLY A 169 26.16 -1.07 1.47
CA GLY A 169 26.51 -1.75 2.71
C GLY A 169 26.11 -3.23 2.77
N SER A 170 26.05 -3.75 3.99
CA SER A 170 25.70 -5.14 4.28
C SER A 170 24.20 -5.28 4.55
N PRO A 171 23.57 -6.38 4.14
CA PRO A 171 22.18 -6.67 4.50
C PRO A 171 22.06 -6.86 6.01
N ILE A 172 20.95 -6.37 6.57
CA ILE A 172 20.59 -6.54 7.97
C ILE A 172 19.52 -7.63 8.04
N ASN A 173 19.72 -8.65 8.86
CA ASN A 173 18.78 -9.76 8.96
C ASN A 173 17.50 -9.33 9.68
N ILE A 174 16.36 -9.85 9.20
CA ILE A 174 15.08 -9.79 9.90
C ILE A 174 15.11 -10.80 11.07
N LEU A 175 14.60 -10.41 12.23
CA LEU A 175 14.53 -11.26 13.43
C LEU A 175 13.23 -12.04 13.55
N ASP A 176 12.13 -11.51 13.01
CA ASP A 176 10.84 -12.18 13.08
C ASP A 176 10.85 -13.48 12.26
N LYS A 177 10.36 -14.57 12.86
CA LYS A 177 10.28 -15.88 12.18
C LYS A 177 9.38 -15.83 10.96
N VAL A 178 8.28 -15.08 11.05
CA VAL A 178 7.37 -14.77 9.94
C VAL A 178 7.04 -13.28 9.98
N VAL A 179 7.21 -12.60 8.85
CA VAL A 179 6.64 -11.27 8.59
C VAL A 179 5.44 -11.48 7.66
N PRO A 180 4.20 -11.24 8.10
CA PRO A 180 3.01 -11.47 7.28
C PRO A 180 2.92 -10.52 6.08
N ALA A 181 2.27 -10.98 5.01
CA ALA A 181 1.84 -10.09 3.94
C ALA A 181 0.76 -9.14 4.47
N GLY A 182 1.00 -7.84 4.31
CA GLY A 182 0.20 -6.78 4.93
C GLY A 182 0.92 -6.07 6.07
N ALA A 183 1.98 -6.66 6.62
CA ALA A 183 2.73 -6.06 7.74
C ALA A 183 3.40 -4.74 7.35
N THR A 184 3.35 -3.78 8.27
CA THR A 184 3.94 -2.44 8.16
C THR A 184 5.06 -2.21 9.18
N SER A 185 5.39 -3.21 9.99
CA SER A 185 6.58 -3.22 10.85
C SER A 185 7.24 -4.59 10.89
N LEU A 186 8.52 -4.63 11.25
CA LEU A 186 9.28 -5.85 11.53
C LEU A 186 10.47 -5.52 12.44
N ARG A 187 11.10 -6.55 13.03
CA ARG A 187 12.33 -6.43 13.82
C ARG A 187 13.57 -6.82 13.02
N VAL A 188 14.67 -6.13 13.30
CA VAL A 188 15.96 -6.28 12.63
C VAL A 188 17.09 -6.53 13.62
N ALA A 189 18.12 -7.24 13.18
CA ALA A 189 19.27 -7.57 14.03
C ALA A 189 20.10 -6.34 14.47
N ASP A 190 20.04 -5.25 13.70
CA ASP A 190 20.70 -3.98 14.01
C ASP A 190 19.94 -2.82 13.36
N ALA A 191 19.25 -2.02 14.18
CA ALA A 191 18.50 -0.85 13.72
C ALA A 191 19.28 0.47 13.79
N SER A 192 20.53 0.45 14.29
CA SER A 192 21.27 1.68 14.64
C SER A 192 21.61 2.59 13.45
N GLY A 193 21.56 2.05 12.23
CA GLY A 193 21.77 2.80 11.00
C GLY A 193 20.50 3.38 10.37
N PHE A 194 19.31 3.03 10.86
CA PHE A 194 18.04 3.45 10.27
C PHE A 194 17.54 4.79 10.84
N SER A 195 16.86 5.57 10.02
CA SER A 195 16.17 6.79 10.42
C SER A 195 14.86 6.96 9.66
N ALA A 196 13.90 7.64 10.31
CA ALA A 196 12.66 8.05 9.64
C ALA A 196 12.99 8.85 8.37
N GLY A 197 12.31 8.52 7.28
CA GLY A 197 12.52 9.10 5.96
C GLY A 197 13.44 8.28 5.05
N ASP A 198 14.25 7.36 5.58
CA ASP A 198 15.12 6.50 4.78
C ASP A 198 14.32 5.57 3.88
N TRP A 199 14.81 5.38 2.66
CA TRP A 199 14.31 4.34 1.77
C TRP A 199 15.18 3.08 1.90
N VAL A 200 14.54 1.96 2.18
CA VAL A 200 15.17 0.64 2.29
C VAL A 200 14.47 -0.38 1.41
N ASN A 201 15.15 -1.48 1.11
CA ASN A 201 14.61 -2.61 0.38
C ASN A 201 14.44 -3.77 1.35
N VAL A 202 13.19 -4.18 1.60
CA VAL A 202 12.87 -5.38 2.37
C VAL A 202 12.81 -6.57 1.42
N LYS A 203 13.71 -7.53 1.61
CA LYS A 203 13.97 -8.62 0.69
C LYS A 203 13.52 -9.97 1.23
N HIS A 204 12.82 -10.72 0.40
CA HIS A 204 12.59 -12.15 0.55
C HIS A 204 13.43 -12.89 -0.50
N THR A 205 14.42 -13.66 -0.05
CA THR A 205 15.20 -14.54 -0.91
C THR A 205 14.80 -16.00 -0.68
N PRO A 206 14.14 -16.68 -1.64
CA PRO A 206 13.62 -18.03 -1.44
C PRO A 206 14.75 -19.06 -1.25
N THR A 207 14.57 -19.96 -0.28
CA THR A 207 15.40 -21.16 -0.12
C THR A 207 14.87 -22.32 -0.96
N GLN A 208 15.60 -23.44 -0.99
CA GLN A 208 15.10 -24.65 -1.65
C GLN A 208 13.77 -25.14 -1.07
N ALA A 209 13.55 -24.99 0.24
CA ALA A 209 12.32 -25.41 0.89
C ALA A 209 11.09 -24.66 0.34
N TRP A 210 11.24 -23.39 -0.03
CA TRP A 210 10.18 -22.63 -0.69
C TRP A 210 9.82 -23.22 -2.05
N PHE A 211 10.82 -23.53 -2.90
CA PHE A 211 10.57 -24.12 -4.21
C PHE A 211 9.90 -25.50 -4.11
N ASP A 212 10.35 -26.32 -3.17
CA ASP A 212 9.79 -27.64 -2.91
C ASP A 212 8.30 -27.53 -2.49
N ALA A 213 7.98 -26.55 -1.62
CA ALA A 213 6.65 -26.36 -1.10
C ALA A 213 5.68 -25.69 -2.10
N VAL A 214 6.15 -24.73 -2.90
CA VAL A 214 5.36 -24.09 -3.97
C VAL A 214 5.03 -25.09 -5.09
N GLY A 215 5.86 -26.12 -5.25
CA GLY A 215 5.55 -27.32 -6.02
C GLY A 215 5.45 -27.08 -7.52
N VAL A 216 6.28 -26.19 -8.07
CA VAL A 216 6.40 -25.98 -9.52
C VAL A 216 7.46 -26.91 -10.08
N ASN A 217 7.05 -27.85 -10.94
CA ASN A 217 7.94 -28.79 -11.59
C ASN A 217 8.48 -28.19 -12.90
N ASP A 218 9.38 -27.22 -12.79
CA ASP A 218 10.08 -26.58 -13.90
C ASP A 218 11.55 -26.30 -13.49
N PRO A 219 12.55 -26.67 -14.31
CA PRO A 219 13.95 -26.47 -13.95
C PRO A 219 14.35 -25.02 -13.69
N GLU A 220 13.61 -24.04 -14.19
CA GLU A 220 13.90 -22.62 -13.94
C GLU A 220 13.40 -22.13 -12.58
N TRP A 221 12.65 -22.93 -11.83
CA TRP A 221 12.18 -22.63 -10.47
C TRP A 221 13.15 -23.21 -9.43
N ASN A 222 14.26 -22.50 -9.19
CA ASN A 222 15.29 -22.93 -8.26
C ASN A 222 16.09 -21.74 -7.69
N THR A 223 16.92 -22.00 -6.68
CA THR A 223 17.69 -20.99 -5.92
C THR A 223 18.79 -20.26 -6.70
N SER A 224 19.18 -20.74 -7.89
CA SER A 224 20.13 -20.04 -8.76
C SER A 224 19.51 -18.93 -9.61
N ASN A 225 18.17 -18.80 -9.58
CA ASN A 225 17.44 -17.78 -10.32
C ASN A 225 16.90 -16.73 -9.35
N ASP A 226 17.42 -15.51 -9.46
CA ASP A 226 17.11 -14.40 -8.58
C ASP A 226 15.74 -13.75 -8.84
N ARG A 227 15.07 -14.07 -9.97
CA ARG A 227 13.75 -13.53 -10.32
C ARG A 227 12.62 -13.86 -9.33
N PHE A 228 12.82 -14.84 -8.45
CA PHE A 228 11.87 -15.19 -7.38
C PHE A 228 12.17 -14.49 -6.06
N THR A 229 13.26 -13.72 -6.01
CA THR A 229 13.49 -12.78 -4.92
C THR A 229 12.48 -11.64 -5.07
N THR A 230 11.80 -11.30 -3.99
CA THR A 230 10.95 -10.10 -3.97
C THR A 230 11.69 -8.97 -3.27
N GLN A 231 11.47 -7.75 -3.75
CA GLN A 231 12.13 -6.53 -3.29
C GLN A 231 11.06 -5.49 -3.00
N HIS A 232 10.78 -5.26 -1.72
CA HIS A 232 9.80 -4.29 -1.28
C HIS A 232 10.52 -3.01 -0.87
N GLU A 233 10.55 -2.02 -1.76
CA GLU A 233 11.07 -0.69 -1.42
C GLU A 233 10.10 0.01 -0.47
N ARG A 234 10.57 0.32 0.74
CA ARG A 234 9.76 0.94 1.79
C ARG A 234 10.49 2.13 2.39
N ARG A 235 9.76 3.23 2.57
CA ARG A 235 10.19 4.35 3.37
C ARG A 235 9.94 4.04 4.85
N ILE A 236 10.98 4.20 5.66
CA ILE A 236 10.91 4.09 7.11
C ILE A 236 10.12 5.28 7.64
N THR A 237 9.06 5.03 8.39
CA THR A 237 8.33 6.10 9.10
C THR A 237 8.90 6.29 10.49
N ARG A 238 9.38 5.21 11.12
CA ARG A 238 9.79 5.21 12.51
C ARG A 238 10.70 4.03 12.85
N VAL A 239 11.46 4.19 13.93
CA VAL A 239 12.34 3.15 14.50
C VAL A 239 12.18 3.16 16.03
N GLU A 240 11.98 2.00 16.63
CA GLU A 240 11.91 1.80 18.08
C GLU A 240 12.74 0.57 18.46
N GLY A 241 13.80 0.76 19.24
CA GLY A 241 14.67 -0.37 19.60
C GLY A 241 15.15 -1.14 18.35
N ASP A 242 14.72 -2.38 18.20
CA ASP A 242 15.01 -3.25 17.06
C ASP A 242 13.90 -3.27 15.99
N ARG A 243 12.79 -2.55 16.19
CA ARG A 243 11.63 -2.51 15.29
C ARG A 243 11.71 -1.33 14.33
N VAL A 244 11.37 -1.58 13.07
CA VAL A 244 11.31 -0.59 11.99
C VAL A 244 9.91 -0.57 11.42
N PHE A 245 9.35 0.62 11.19
CA PHE A 245 8.01 0.86 10.66
C PHE A 245 8.08 1.43 9.24
N PHE A 246 7.09 1.12 8.42
CA PHE A 246 7.07 1.44 6.99
C PHE A 246 5.78 2.15 6.57
N HIS A 247 5.90 3.06 5.59
CA HIS A 247 4.74 3.78 5.03
C HIS A 247 3.78 2.90 4.19
N ALA A 248 4.17 1.67 3.86
CA ALA A 248 3.40 0.77 2.99
C ALA A 248 3.63 -0.70 3.40
N PRO A 249 2.65 -1.60 3.21
CA PRO A 249 2.74 -2.96 3.69
C PRO A 249 3.72 -3.81 2.86
N ILE A 250 4.33 -4.82 3.46
CA ILE A 250 5.07 -5.87 2.74
C ILE A 250 4.08 -6.73 1.96
N SER A 251 4.31 -6.97 0.66
CA SER A 251 3.32 -7.63 -0.22
C SER A 251 3.56 -9.12 -0.44
N HIS A 252 4.51 -9.72 0.27
CA HIS A 252 4.82 -11.14 0.28
C HIS A 252 5.27 -11.53 1.67
N SER A 253 4.68 -12.58 2.24
CA SER A 253 5.10 -13.07 3.55
C SER A 253 6.57 -13.52 3.53
N ILE A 254 7.29 -13.24 4.61
CA ILE A 254 8.70 -13.63 4.79
C ILE A 254 8.78 -14.62 5.92
N ASP A 255 8.90 -15.90 5.60
CA ASP A 255 9.01 -16.99 6.57
C ASP A 255 10.44 -17.52 6.58
N SER A 256 11.12 -17.45 7.71
CA SER A 256 12.51 -17.87 7.89
C SER A 256 12.77 -19.36 7.55
N ARG A 257 11.73 -20.20 7.59
CA ARG A 257 11.79 -21.62 7.18
C ARG A 257 11.86 -21.78 5.67
N LEU A 258 11.35 -20.78 4.93
CA LEU A 258 11.20 -20.80 3.48
C LEU A 258 12.12 -19.80 2.78
N ALA A 259 12.54 -18.72 3.44
CA ALA A 259 13.30 -17.64 2.84
C ALA A 259 14.32 -17.02 3.80
N GLN A 260 15.35 -16.41 3.22
CA GLN A 260 16.20 -15.46 3.94
C GLN A 260 15.58 -14.06 3.84
N GLY A 261 15.20 -13.51 4.98
CA GLY A 261 14.66 -12.16 5.12
C GLY A 261 15.74 -11.13 5.47
N THR A 262 15.84 -10.04 4.70
CA THR A 262 16.81 -8.96 4.97
C THR A 262 16.25 -7.57 4.69
N VAL A 263 16.80 -6.56 5.34
CA VAL A 263 16.61 -5.14 5.02
C VAL A 263 17.93 -4.58 4.50
N GLU A 264 17.87 -3.89 3.35
CA GLU A 264 19.04 -3.37 2.65
C GLU A 264 18.87 -1.88 2.31
N PHE A 265 19.90 -1.07 2.59
CA PHE A 265 20.03 0.23 1.95
C PHE A 265 20.40 0.06 0.48
N TYR A 266 20.03 1.01 -0.36
CA TYR A 266 20.40 1.02 -1.76
C TYR A 266 20.58 2.45 -2.28
N SER A 267 21.19 2.54 -3.44
CA SER A 267 21.24 3.74 -4.26
C SER A 267 20.69 3.42 -5.63
N ASP A 268 20.07 4.41 -6.25
CA ASP A 268 19.59 4.34 -7.63
C ASP A 268 19.76 5.70 -8.31
N ASP A 269 19.65 5.68 -9.64
CA ASP A 269 19.79 6.85 -10.51
C ASP A 269 18.44 7.22 -11.16
N ARG A 270 17.31 6.97 -10.46
CA ARG A 270 15.99 7.29 -11.01
C ARG A 270 15.84 8.79 -11.26
N VAL A 271 15.11 9.11 -12.33
CA VAL A 271 14.55 10.46 -12.49
C VAL A 271 13.25 10.57 -11.70
N ASP A 272 12.94 11.77 -11.21
CA ASP A 272 11.73 12.04 -10.43
C ASP A 272 10.90 13.16 -11.06
N HIS A 273 9.61 13.28 -10.71
CA HIS A 273 8.73 14.37 -11.15
C HIS A 273 8.69 14.55 -12.69
N VAL A 274 8.57 13.45 -13.44
CA VAL A 274 8.33 13.48 -14.89
C VAL A 274 6.84 13.33 -15.18
N GLY A 275 6.29 14.25 -15.98
CA GLY A 275 4.87 14.26 -16.33
C GLY A 275 4.64 14.16 -17.84
N ILE A 276 3.72 13.30 -18.29
CA ILE A 276 3.31 13.20 -19.70
C ILE A 276 1.79 13.42 -19.79
N ALA A 277 1.37 14.52 -20.42
CA ALA A 277 -0.04 14.92 -20.43
C ALA A 277 -0.58 15.17 -21.85
N ASN A 278 -1.80 14.71 -22.14
CA ASN A 278 -2.61 15.16 -23.28
C ASN A 278 -1.97 14.90 -24.66
N ILE A 279 -1.48 13.67 -24.90
CA ILE A 279 -0.75 13.30 -26.12
C ILE A 279 -1.22 11.95 -26.66
N ARG A 280 -1.41 11.87 -27.98
CA ARG A 280 -1.53 10.59 -28.69
C ARG A 280 -0.18 10.12 -29.20
N GLY A 281 0.20 8.89 -28.86
CA GLY A 281 1.35 8.20 -29.44
C GLY A 281 0.91 7.17 -30.47
N THR A 282 1.53 7.19 -31.66
CA THR A 282 1.27 6.16 -32.68
C THR A 282 2.50 5.80 -33.50
N SER A 283 2.48 4.65 -34.16
CA SER A 283 3.56 4.20 -35.05
C SER A 283 3.09 4.01 -36.49
N VAL A 284 3.96 4.32 -37.44
CA VAL A 284 3.84 3.81 -38.81
C VAL A 284 4.09 2.30 -38.80
N TYR A 285 3.34 1.57 -39.61
CA TYR A 285 3.46 0.12 -39.77
C TYR A 285 3.12 -0.30 -41.20
N ASN A 286 3.51 -1.50 -41.59
CA ASN A 286 3.20 -2.13 -42.87
C ASN A 286 1.80 -2.75 -42.86
N ALA A 287 0.80 -1.99 -43.34
CA ALA A 287 -0.58 -2.47 -43.42
C ALA A 287 -0.83 -3.63 -44.41
N ALA A 288 0.17 -4.02 -45.22
CA ALA A 288 0.08 -5.23 -46.03
C ALA A 288 0.31 -6.51 -45.22
N GLU A 289 0.88 -6.40 -44.01
CA GLU A 289 1.12 -7.53 -43.11
C GLU A 289 -0.11 -7.77 -42.24
N THR A 290 -0.91 -8.75 -42.69
CA THR A 290 -2.16 -9.13 -42.05
C THR A 290 -2.14 -10.60 -41.63
N GLY A 291 -2.83 -10.91 -40.54
CA GLY A 291 -3.06 -12.27 -40.06
C GLY A 291 -4.45 -12.44 -39.45
N THR A 292 -4.65 -13.58 -38.79
CA THR A 292 -5.88 -13.88 -38.05
C THR A 292 -5.52 -14.42 -36.67
N ALA A 293 -6.17 -13.91 -35.62
CA ALA A 293 -6.08 -14.44 -34.26
C ALA A 293 -7.49 -14.59 -33.68
N SER A 294 -7.78 -15.74 -33.05
CA SER A 294 -9.12 -16.05 -32.52
C SER A 294 -10.27 -15.78 -33.52
N GLY A 295 -10.03 -16.01 -34.81
CA GLY A 295 -11.00 -15.76 -35.90
C GLY A 295 -11.14 -14.30 -36.35
N ARG A 296 -10.41 -13.35 -35.74
CA ARG A 296 -10.45 -11.91 -36.06
C ARG A 296 -9.27 -11.50 -36.95
N PRO A 297 -9.47 -10.66 -37.98
CA PRO A 297 -8.37 -10.10 -38.75
C PRO A 297 -7.52 -9.17 -37.90
N ILE A 298 -6.21 -9.22 -38.07
CA ILE A 298 -5.24 -8.39 -37.33
C ILE A 298 -4.13 -7.92 -38.27
N PHE A 299 -3.47 -6.82 -37.93
CA PHE A 299 -2.16 -6.47 -38.48
C PHE A 299 -1.05 -7.10 -37.66
N THR A 300 -0.02 -7.61 -38.33
CA THR A 300 1.03 -8.45 -37.72
C THR A 300 2.44 -7.91 -37.91
N ASP A 301 2.58 -6.71 -38.44
CA ASP A 301 3.89 -6.05 -38.53
C ASP A 301 4.53 -5.94 -37.14
N GLU A 302 5.85 -6.12 -37.08
CA GLU A 302 6.66 -6.05 -35.87
C GLU A 302 7.87 -5.11 -36.05
N ASP A 303 8.08 -4.57 -37.26
CA ASP A 303 9.18 -3.65 -37.57
C ASP A 303 8.74 -2.20 -37.32
N HIS A 304 8.32 -1.89 -36.09
CA HIS A 304 7.87 -0.56 -35.67
C HIS A 304 7.94 -0.34 -34.14
N ALA A 305 7.46 0.82 -33.65
CA ALA A 305 7.54 1.15 -32.22
C ALA A 305 6.70 0.20 -31.33
N ARG A 306 7.26 -0.14 -30.16
CA ARG A 306 6.70 -1.12 -29.23
C ARG A 306 5.77 -0.51 -28.20
N THR A 307 6.22 0.53 -27.52
CA THR A 307 5.52 1.15 -26.39
C THR A 307 5.35 2.63 -26.68
N PHE A 308 4.23 3.22 -26.27
CA PHE A 308 4.12 4.67 -26.30
C PHE A 308 4.92 5.31 -25.17
N ILE A 309 4.56 5.06 -23.90
CA ILE A 309 5.27 5.62 -22.73
C ILE A 309 5.86 4.48 -21.90
N ALA A 310 7.18 4.50 -21.71
CA ALA A 310 7.86 3.60 -20.80
C ALA A 310 8.50 4.40 -19.64
N PHE A 311 8.13 4.08 -18.41
CA PHE A 311 8.82 4.52 -17.20
C PHE A 311 9.82 3.44 -16.80
N ASN A 312 11.08 3.57 -17.21
CA ASN A 312 12.09 2.53 -16.96
C ASN A 312 12.79 2.73 -15.62
N HIS A 313 13.29 3.95 -15.36
CA HIS A 313 13.98 4.34 -14.13
C HIS A 313 13.42 5.66 -13.61
N ALA A 314 12.16 5.63 -13.17
CA ALA A 314 11.46 6.79 -12.68
C ALA A 314 10.84 6.57 -11.30
N GLU A 315 10.80 7.62 -10.50
CA GLU A 315 9.94 7.69 -9.32
C GLU A 315 9.08 8.94 -9.35
N GLU A 316 8.02 8.98 -8.53
CA GLU A 316 7.18 10.17 -8.35
C GLU A 316 6.84 10.84 -9.68
N SER A 317 6.33 10.05 -10.63
CA SER A 317 6.11 10.47 -12.02
C SER A 317 4.74 10.00 -12.51
N TRP A 318 4.24 10.60 -13.58
CA TRP A 318 2.86 10.36 -13.99
C TRP A 318 2.61 10.52 -15.50
N ALA A 319 1.54 9.89 -15.98
CA ALA A 319 0.99 10.09 -17.30
C ALA A 319 -0.53 10.26 -17.24
N THR A 320 -1.09 11.24 -17.97
CA THR A 320 -2.54 11.43 -18.02
C THR A 320 -3.08 11.97 -19.33
N GLY A 321 -4.29 11.56 -19.71
CA GLY A 321 -4.92 11.93 -20.99
C GLY A 321 -4.07 11.47 -22.16
N VAL A 322 -3.82 10.16 -22.25
CA VAL A 322 -2.87 9.59 -23.23
C VAL A 322 -3.48 8.43 -24.01
N THR A 323 -3.38 8.51 -25.34
CA THR A 323 -3.78 7.40 -26.22
C THR A 323 -2.57 6.76 -26.89
N GLY A 324 -2.37 5.44 -26.71
CA GLY A 324 -1.44 4.62 -27.49
C GLY A 324 -2.15 3.88 -28.64
N GLN A 325 -1.64 4.02 -29.86
CA GLN A 325 -2.25 3.43 -31.07
C GLN A 325 -1.22 2.80 -32.03
N HIS A 326 -1.53 1.66 -32.65
CA HIS A 326 -0.62 0.97 -33.60
C HIS A 326 0.75 0.59 -33.00
N LEU A 327 0.74 0.04 -31.79
CA LEU A 327 1.93 -0.33 -31.03
C LEU A 327 2.07 -1.85 -30.93
N ILE A 328 3.31 -2.34 -30.79
CA ILE A 328 3.56 -3.78 -30.62
C ILE A 328 3.08 -4.28 -29.25
N SER A 329 3.25 -3.46 -28.21
CA SER A 329 3.03 -3.88 -26.81
C SER A 329 2.04 -3.02 -26.06
N SER A 330 2.39 -1.77 -25.72
CA SER A 330 1.79 -1.09 -24.56
C SER A 330 1.51 0.37 -24.83
N ALA A 331 0.38 0.89 -24.33
CA ALA A 331 0.19 2.33 -24.21
C ALA A 331 1.14 2.87 -23.15
N VAL A 332 1.12 2.25 -21.96
CA VAL A 332 2.04 2.57 -20.87
C VAL A 332 2.64 1.30 -20.28
N SER A 333 3.96 1.33 -20.07
CA SER A 333 4.68 0.30 -19.32
C SER A 333 5.51 0.92 -18.21
N VAL A 334 5.43 0.35 -17.00
CA VAL A 334 6.26 0.72 -15.86
C VAL A 334 7.27 -0.41 -15.61
N GLY A 335 8.55 -0.09 -15.70
CA GLY A 335 9.69 -0.99 -15.59
C GLY A 335 10.07 -1.31 -14.15
N VAL A 336 10.95 -2.30 -14.00
CA VAL A 336 11.29 -2.95 -12.71
C VAL A 336 11.84 -1.97 -11.67
N VAL A 337 12.62 -0.96 -12.06
CA VAL A 337 13.25 -0.03 -11.10
C VAL A 337 12.30 1.10 -10.69
N SER A 338 11.23 1.31 -11.46
CA SER A 338 10.34 2.45 -11.25
C SER A 338 9.38 2.22 -10.08
N ARG A 339 9.01 3.32 -9.38
CA ARG A 339 8.03 3.28 -8.29
C ARG A 339 7.18 4.54 -8.21
N SER A 340 6.10 4.52 -7.43
CA SER A 340 5.26 5.70 -7.18
C SER A 340 4.82 6.39 -8.49
N ILE A 341 4.35 5.58 -9.45
CA ILE A 341 3.91 6.05 -10.77
C ILE A 341 2.39 6.04 -10.81
N THR A 342 1.78 7.15 -11.24
CA THR A 342 0.35 7.18 -11.57
C THR A 342 0.14 7.27 -13.08
N VAL A 343 -0.68 6.38 -13.61
CA VAL A 343 -1.24 6.46 -14.97
C VAL A 343 -2.74 6.66 -14.83
N GLU A 344 -3.28 7.72 -15.40
CA GLU A 344 -4.71 8.09 -15.26
C GLU A 344 -5.28 8.51 -16.61
N ASP A 345 -6.51 8.14 -16.95
CA ASP A 345 -7.16 8.54 -18.22
C ASP A 345 -6.30 8.15 -19.44
N ALA A 346 -6.13 6.85 -19.62
CA ALA A 346 -5.25 6.30 -20.65
C ALA A 346 -5.94 5.25 -21.52
N THR A 347 -5.68 5.32 -22.82
CA THR A 347 -6.34 4.47 -23.83
C THR A 347 -5.33 3.69 -24.66
N TYR A 348 -5.60 2.40 -24.91
CA TYR A 348 -4.84 1.54 -25.82
C TYR A 348 -5.74 0.97 -26.92
N ILE A 349 -5.48 1.32 -28.18
CA ILE A 349 -6.36 0.97 -29.31
C ILE A 349 -5.58 0.57 -30.56
N ASP A 350 -6.26 -0.14 -31.47
CA ASP A 350 -5.75 -0.58 -32.77
C ASP A 350 -4.32 -1.16 -32.75
N PRO A 351 -4.03 -2.18 -31.93
CA PRO A 351 -2.69 -2.70 -31.81
C PRO A 351 -2.22 -3.46 -33.05
N VAL A 352 -0.95 -3.26 -33.41
CA VAL A 352 -0.30 -3.89 -34.57
C VAL A 352 0.84 -4.76 -34.06
N SER A 353 0.64 -6.07 -34.14
CA SER A 353 1.60 -7.09 -33.73
C SER A 353 1.01 -8.49 -33.97
N GLN A 354 1.83 -9.52 -33.85
CA GLN A 354 1.33 -10.86 -33.56
C GLN A 354 0.64 -10.91 -32.18
N VAL A 355 -0.34 -11.81 -32.01
CA VAL A 355 -1.01 -12.05 -30.71
C VAL A 355 -0.28 -13.17 -29.96
N THR A 356 0.92 -12.89 -29.48
CA THR A 356 1.79 -13.84 -28.79
C THR A 356 2.38 -13.24 -27.50
N GLY A 357 3.20 -14.02 -26.76
CA GLY A 357 3.86 -13.56 -25.54
C GLY A 357 4.68 -12.28 -25.75
N GLY A 358 4.61 -11.35 -24.79
CA GLY A 358 5.34 -10.07 -24.84
C GLY A 358 4.80 -9.03 -25.82
N ARG A 359 3.58 -9.23 -26.36
CA ARG A 359 2.88 -8.31 -27.24
C ARG A 359 1.48 -8.00 -26.71
N ARG A 360 0.98 -6.84 -27.09
CA ARG A 360 -0.35 -6.30 -26.74
C ARG A 360 -0.66 -6.39 -25.24
N TYR A 361 0.28 -5.92 -24.44
CA TYR A 361 0.15 -5.70 -23.00
C TYR A 361 -0.22 -4.24 -22.77
N ALA A 362 -1.51 -3.91 -22.85
CA ALA A 362 -1.96 -2.52 -22.92
C ALA A 362 -1.38 -1.65 -21.79
N PHE A 363 -1.58 -2.11 -20.55
CA PHE A 363 -1.08 -1.49 -19.33
C PHE A 363 -0.30 -2.53 -18.50
N ASN A 364 1.02 -2.38 -18.50
CA ASN A 364 1.94 -3.34 -17.88
C ASN A 364 2.75 -2.65 -16.77
N THR A 365 2.75 -3.23 -15.58
CA THR A 365 3.63 -2.79 -14.49
C THR A 365 4.53 -3.91 -14.01
N GLN A 366 5.78 -3.56 -13.75
CA GLN A 366 6.83 -4.37 -13.13
C GLN A 366 7.43 -3.65 -11.92
N GLY A 367 7.05 -2.39 -11.70
CA GLY A 367 7.52 -1.54 -10.61
C GLY A 367 6.79 -1.82 -9.30
N GLY A 368 6.98 -0.92 -8.33
CA GLY A 368 6.30 -0.96 -7.03
C GLY A 368 5.53 0.32 -6.74
N LEU A 369 4.48 0.27 -5.91
CA LEU A 369 3.67 1.44 -5.56
C LEU A 369 3.07 2.13 -6.80
N VAL A 370 2.66 1.37 -7.81
CA VAL A 370 2.10 1.89 -9.06
C VAL A 370 0.58 1.96 -8.98
N LEU A 371 0.00 3.08 -9.39
CA LEU A 371 -1.43 3.27 -9.61
C LEU A 371 -1.71 3.41 -11.10
N MET A 372 -2.61 2.59 -11.64
CA MET A 372 -3.15 2.77 -12.98
C MET A 372 -4.68 2.86 -12.88
N LYS A 373 -5.26 4.01 -13.21
CA LYS A 373 -6.69 4.30 -13.05
C LYS A 373 -7.33 4.86 -14.32
N ASP A 374 -8.64 4.66 -14.46
CA ASP A 374 -9.44 5.20 -15.57
C ASP A 374 -8.86 4.77 -16.94
N LEU A 375 -8.80 3.46 -17.17
CA LEU A 375 -8.07 2.86 -18.29
C LEU A 375 -9.01 2.22 -19.32
N GLU A 376 -8.74 2.43 -20.60
CA GLU A 376 -9.45 1.76 -21.71
C GLU A 376 -8.47 0.95 -22.56
N ALA A 377 -8.76 -0.33 -22.82
CA ALA A 377 -8.00 -1.17 -23.73
C ALA A 377 -8.90 -1.92 -24.70
N ASP A 378 -8.69 -1.72 -26.01
CA ASP A 378 -9.32 -2.53 -27.06
C ASP A 378 -8.32 -3.47 -27.72
N SER A 379 -8.77 -4.70 -27.99
CA SER A 379 -8.03 -5.70 -28.77
C SER A 379 -6.65 -6.05 -28.18
N ALA A 380 -6.48 -5.81 -26.88
CA ALA A 380 -5.29 -6.21 -26.13
C ALA A 380 -5.19 -7.73 -26.06
N ARG A 381 -3.96 -8.25 -25.99
CA ARG A 381 -3.80 -9.67 -25.63
C ARG A 381 -4.08 -9.85 -24.15
N ARG A 382 -3.57 -8.95 -23.31
CA ARG A 382 -3.95 -8.77 -21.91
C ARG A 382 -4.06 -7.28 -21.67
N ALA A 383 -5.14 -6.82 -21.03
CA ALA A 383 -5.36 -5.40 -20.80
C ALA A 383 -4.56 -4.91 -19.58
N PHE A 384 -4.71 -5.59 -18.44
CA PHE A 384 -4.17 -5.15 -17.15
C PHE A 384 -3.22 -6.20 -16.56
N ILE A 385 -1.92 -5.86 -16.43
CA ILE A 385 -0.88 -6.83 -16.09
C ILE A 385 0.01 -6.32 -14.94
N ASN A 386 -0.01 -7.05 -13.81
CA ASN A 386 1.04 -6.97 -12.78
C ASN A 386 2.08 -8.07 -13.02
N ASN A 387 3.23 -7.69 -13.57
CA ASN A 387 4.18 -8.62 -14.18
C ASN A 387 5.42 -8.79 -13.30
N SER A 388 5.64 -10.00 -12.76
CA SER A 388 6.94 -10.36 -12.22
C SER A 388 7.80 -10.90 -13.36
N THR A 389 8.85 -10.17 -13.71
CA THR A 389 9.59 -10.42 -14.96
C THR A 389 10.47 -11.68 -14.89
N PHE A 390 11.03 -12.07 -16.04
CA PHE A 390 12.10 -13.08 -16.11
C PHE A 390 13.49 -12.51 -15.79
N ASN A 391 13.61 -11.18 -15.67
CA ASN A 391 14.88 -10.45 -15.59
C ASN A 391 14.84 -9.40 -14.46
N GLY A 392 14.17 -9.69 -13.35
CA GLY A 392 13.95 -8.69 -12.31
C GLY A 392 13.08 -9.19 -11.16
N PHE A 393 12.90 -8.30 -10.19
CA PHE A 393 12.24 -8.56 -8.92
C PHE A 393 10.76 -8.19 -8.96
N ASN A 394 9.98 -8.82 -8.10
CA ASN A 394 8.60 -8.41 -7.83
C ASN A 394 8.59 -7.35 -6.71
N ARG A 395 7.90 -6.22 -6.94
CA ARG A 395 8.04 -4.98 -6.14
C ARG A 395 6.75 -4.37 -5.57
N GLY A 396 5.61 -5.07 -5.64
CA GLY A 396 4.30 -4.53 -5.20
C GLY A 396 4.28 -3.94 -3.77
N PRO A 397 3.17 -3.30 -3.35
CA PRO A 397 1.85 -3.40 -3.97
C PRO A 397 1.66 -2.52 -5.21
N ASN A 398 0.74 -2.91 -6.09
CA ASN A 398 0.35 -2.17 -7.30
C ASN A 398 -1.18 -2.22 -7.48
N VAL A 399 -1.76 -1.18 -8.08
CA VAL A 399 -3.21 -0.98 -8.21
C VAL A 399 -3.59 -0.75 -9.66
N PHE A 400 -4.60 -1.49 -10.11
CA PHE A 400 -5.43 -1.18 -11.28
C PHE A 400 -6.82 -0.81 -10.76
N LEU A 401 -7.28 0.40 -11.06
CA LEU A 401 -8.55 0.95 -10.58
C LEU A 401 -9.41 1.42 -11.76
N ASP A 402 -10.69 1.06 -11.78
CA ASP A 402 -11.67 1.53 -12.78
C ASP A 402 -11.16 1.46 -14.23
N GLY A 403 -11.25 0.28 -14.84
CA GLY A 403 -10.71 0.05 -16.17
C GLY A 403 -11.55 -0.91 -16.98
N GLU A 404 -11.59 -0.69 -18.30
CA GLU A 404 -12.34 -1.50 -19.24
C GLU A 404 -11.43 -2.13 -20.32
N GLY A 405 -11.43 -3.46 -20.38
CA GLY A 405 -10.86 -4.26 -21.44
C GLY A 405 -11.94 -4.80 -22.37
N THR A 406 -11.89 -4.42 -23.64
CA THR A 406 -12.80 -4.91 -24.67
C THR A 406 -12.05 -5.64 -25.77
N ASN A 407 -12.72 -6.61 -26.39
CA ASN A 407 -12.15 -7.43 -27.45
C ASN A 407 -10.84 -8.12 -27.02
N SER A 408 -10.66 -8.43 -25.74
CA SER A 408 -9.45 -9.03 -25.20
C SER A 408 -9.21 -10.44 -25.78
N PHE A 409 -7.97 -10.77 -26.15
CA PHE A 409 -7.65 -12.12 -26.66
C PHE A 409 -7.39 -13.13 -25.54
N VAL A 410 -6.91 -12.69 -24.37
CA VAL A 410 -6.59 -13.52 -23.20
C VAL A 410 -6.92 -12.73 -21.93
N ARG A 411 -7.17 -13.46 -20.85
CA ARG A 411 -7.49 -12.93 -19.51
C ARG A 411 -6.48 -11.89 -19.01
N SER A 412 -6.96 -10.87 -18.29
CA SER A 412 -6.12 -9.98 -17.48
C SER A 412 -5.73 -10.60 -16.14
N GLY A 413 -4.84 -9.96 -15.39
CA GLY A 413 -4.39 -10.41 -14.07
C GLY A 413 -2.86 -10.48 -13.91
N PRO A 414 -2.37 -10.93 -12.75
CA PRO A 414 -0.95 -11.06 -12.48
C PRO A 414 -0.28 -12.02 -13.48
N HIS A 415 0.99 -11.78 -13.78
CA HIS A 415 1.72 -12.54 -14.78
C HIS A 415 3.10 -12.98 -14.31
N ALA A 416 3.39 -14.26 -14.60
CA ALA A 416 4.66 -14.97 -14.37
C ALA A 416 5.08 -15.04 -12.89
N GLY A 417 6.15 -15.82 -12.64
CA GLY A 417 7.13 -15.62 -11.57
C GLY A 417 6.68 -15.46 -10.12
N TYR A 418 5.48 -15.91 -9.71
CA TYR A 418 4.95 -15.65 -8.37
C TYR A 418 4.79 -14.14 -8.09
N SER A 419 4.22 -13.40 -9.05
CA SER A 419 3.83 -11.98 -8.90
C SER A 419 2.91 -11.75 -7.70
N THR A 420 3.13 -10.69 -6.91
CA THR A 420 2.45 -10.45 -5.62
C THR A 420 1.89 -9.05 -5.45
N GLY A 421 0.89 -8.92 -4.59
CA GLY A 421 0.38 -7.63 -4.10
C GLY A 421 -0.30 -6.77 -5.15
N ALA A 422 -1.01 -7.36 -6.11
CA ALA A 422 -1.81 -6.61 -7.06
C ALA A 422 -3.25 -6.45 -6.56
N LEU A 423 -3.78 -5.24 -6.63
CA LEU A 423 -5.21 -4.96 -6.54
C LEU A 423 -5.76 -4.68 -7.94
N TYR A 424 -6.81 -5.41 -8.30
CA TYR A 424 -7.67 -5.13 -9.44
C TYR A 424 -9.03 -4.71 -8.89
N ASP A 425 -9.29 -3.42 -8.90
CA ASP A 425 -10.44 -2.79 -8.26
C ASP A 425 -11.34 -2.18 -9.33
N ASN A 426 -12.60 -2.59 -9.39
CA ASN A 426 -13.56 -2.11 -10.39
C ASN A 426 -13.10 -2.31 -11.84
N ILE A 427 -12.44 -3.44 -12.14
CA ILE A 427 -12.03 -3.74 -13.51
C ILE A 427 -13.10 -4.54 -14.25
N SER A 428 -13.41 -4.16 -15.49
CA SER A 428 -14.25 -4.88 -16.43
C SER A 428 -13.41 -5.44 -17.56
N ASP A 429 -13.43 -6.75 -17.82
CA ASP A 429 -12.71 -7.34 -18.98
C ASP A 429 -13.48 -8.50 -19.63
N ASP A 430 -13.80 -8.36 -20.92
CA ASP A 430 -14.51 -9.39 -21.69
C ASP A 430 -13.64 -10.63 -21.99
N GLY A 431 -12.32 -10.52 -21.85
CA GLY A 431 -11.36 -11.62 -21.99
C GLY A 431 -11.23 -12.50 -20.75
N GLY A 432 -11.80 -12.07 -19.61
CA GLY A 432 -11.75 -12.76 -18.33
C GLY A 432 -10.56 -12.37 -17.44
N PHE A 433 -10.45 -13.00 -16.28
CA PHE A 433 -9.38 -12.75 -15.30
C PHE A 433 -8.72 -14.04 -14.78
N GLU A 434 -7.42 -14.00 -14.51
CA GLU A 434 -6.69 -15.13 -13.93
C GLU A 434 -5.67 -14.73 -12.84
N ALA A 435 -5.65 -15.50 -11.75
CA ALA A 435 -4.60 -15.51 -10.73
C ALA A 435 -4.44 -16.96 -10.22
N ARG A 436 -3.59 -17.74 -10.88
CA ARG A 436 -3.52 -19.20 -10.70
C ARG A 436 -2.21 -19.82 -11.15
N LYS A 437 -2.05 -21.12 -10.89
CA LYS A 437 -1.00 -21.94 -11.50
C LYS A 437 -1.23 -22.12 -13.00
N ALA A 438 -0.16 -21.98 -13.78
CA ALA A 438 -0.15 -22.30 -15.20
C ALA A 438 -0.48 -23.79 -15.44
N SER A 439 -1.19 -24.07 -16.54
CA SER A 439 -1.76 -25.40 -16.84
C SER A 439 -0.77 -26.44 -17.39
N SER A 440 0.47 -26.04 -17.67
CA SER A 440 1.57 -26.88 -18.15
C SER A 440 2.79 -26.56 -17.30
N PRO A 441 3.74 -27.52 -17.10
CA PRO A 441 5.11 -27.17 -16.74
C PRO A 441 5.53 -26.01 -17.65
N SER A 442 5.70 -24.87 -17.02
CA SER A 442 6.04 -23.65 -17.71
C SER A 442 6.77 -22.80 -16.72
N VAL A 443 7.73 -22.10 -17.27
CA VAL A 443 8.55 -21.10 -16.59
C VAL A 443 7.71 -20.04 -15.85
N HIS A 444 6.42 -19.88 -16.20
CA HIS A 444 5.48 -18.99 -15.50
C HIS A 444 4.98 -19.51 -14.16
N GLY A 445 4.97 -20.84 -13.91
CA GLY A 445 4.48 -21.46 -12.67
C GLY A 445 3.19 -20.85 -12.11
N TRP A 446 3.24 -20.40 -10.84
CA TRP A 446 2.16 -19.62 -10.21
C TRP A 446 2.15 -18.17 -10.69
N ARG A 447 0.97 -17.67 -11.04
CA ARG A 447 0.72 -16.28 -11.46
C ARG A 447 -0.22 -15.65 -10.44
N GLY A 448 0.31 -14.78 -9.59
CA GLY A 448 -0.47 -14.18 -8.50
C GLY A 448 -0.33 -14.93 -7.18
N ALA A 449 0.10 -14.19 -6.16
CA ALA A 449 0.00 -14.47 -4.74
C ALA A 449 -0.38 -13.16 -4.04
N HIS A 450 -1.17 -13.18 -2.97
CA HIS A 450 -1.67 -11.95 -2.33
C HIS A 450 -2.32 -10.97 -3.34
N THR A 451 -2.97 -11.50 -4.38
CA THR A 451 -3.68 -10.70 -5.39
C THR A 451 -5.13 -10.56 -4.98
N VAL A 452 -5.67 -9.34 -5.07
CA VAL A 452 -7.06 -9.03 -4.77
C VAL A 452 -7.77 -8.60 -6.05
N VAL A 453 -8.88 -9.26 -6.35
CA VAL A 453 -9.85 -8.83 -7.37
C VAL A 453 -11.10 -8.37 -6.63
N TRP A 454 -11.32 -7.06 -6.61
CA TRP A 454 -12.34 -6.36 -5.84
C TRP A 454 -13.39 -5.75 -6.77
N ASN A 455 -14.67 -6.01 -6.51
CA ASN A 455 -15.80 -5.39 -7.22
C ASN A 455 -15.65 -5.35 -8.74
N SER A 456 -15.01 -6.38 -9.32
CA SER A 456 -14.65 -6.42 -10.74
C SER A 456 -15.63 -7.29 -11.53
N ALA A 457 -15.73 -7.06 -12.83
CA ALA A 457 -16.58 -7.80 -13.75
C ALA A 457 -15.76 -8.50 -14.83
N ALA A 458 -16.05 -9.78 -15.10
CA ALA A 458 -15.32 -10.52 -16.13
C ALA A 458 -16.16 -11.61 -16.77
N SER A 459 -15.84 -11.99 -18.01
CA SER A 459 -16.50 -13.12 -18.68
C SER A 459 -16.28 -14.46 -17.96
N GLU A 460 -15.09 -14.66 -17.38
CA GLU A 460 -14.75 -15.80 -16.53
C GLU A 460 -13.59 -15.45 -15.57
N PHE A 461 -13.65 -15.93 -14.32
CA PHE A 461 -12.56 -15.87 -13.35
C PHE A 461 -11.87 -17.23 -13.14
N GLN A 462 -10.54 -17.21 -13.20
CA GLN A 462 -9.65 -18.35 -12.93
C GLN A 462 -8.70 -18.05 -11.76
N ILE A 463 -9.20 -18.19 -10.53
CA ILE A 463 -8.49 -17.79 -9.30
C ILE A 463 -8.12 -19.04 -8.50
N ALA A 464 -6.91 -19.09 -7.96
CA ALA A 464 -6.41 -20.21 -7.17
C ALA A 464 -5.39 -19.71 -6.15
N ASN A 465 -5.36 -20.32 -4.96
CA ASN A 465 -4.37 -19.98 -3.94
C ASN A 465 -3.08 -20.77 -4.18
N PRO A 466 -1.91 -20.13 -4.33
CA PRO A 466 -0.63 -20.81 -4.21
C PRO A 466 -0.39 -21.26 -2.76
N PRO A 467 0.53 -22.21 -2.53
CA PRO A 467 0.98 -22.51 -1.17
C PRO A 467 1.47 -21.25 -0.45
N PHE A 468 1.02 -21.09 0.80
CA PHE A 468 1.38 -19.98 1.72
C PHE A 468 0.98 -18.57 1.29
N ALA A 469 0.08 -18.42 0.32
CA ALA A 469 -0.49 -17.12 0.00
C ALA A 469 -1.94 -17.25 -0.49
N ARG A 470 -2.73 -16.21 -0.26
CA ARG A 470 -4.14 -16.16 -0.67
C ARG A 470 -4.33 -15.21 -1.83
N ASN A 471 -5.10 -15.63 -2.82
CA ASN A 471 -5.67 -14.76 -3.83
C ASN A 471 -7.17 -14.59 -3.53
N PHE A 472 -7.66 -13.37 -3.65
CA PHE A 472 -8.99 -12.97 -3.22
C PHE A 472 -9.85 -12.61 -4.43
N LEU A 473 -11.08 -13.12 -4.47
CA LEU A 473 -12.13 -12.66 -5.36
C LEU A 473 -13.28 -12.17 -4.50
N ILE A 474 -13.38 -10.86 -4.35
CA ILE A 474 -14.30 -10.19 -3.43
C ILE A 474 -15.26 -9.31 -4.22
N GLY A 475 -16.57 -9.47 -3.98
CA GLY A 475 -17.61 -8.62 -4.55
C GLY A 475 -17.75 -8.63 -6.08
N SER A 476 -17.05 -9.55 -6.76
CA SER A 476 -16.88 -9.52 -8.21
C SER A 476 -17.94 -10.36 -8.93
N GLU A 477 -18.30 -10.00 -10.17
CA GLU A 477 -19.36 -10.62 -10.98
C GLU A 477 -18.81 -11.26 -12.26
N GLY A 478 -19.17 -12.52 -12.53
CA GLY A 478 -18.70 -13.26 -13.71
C GLY A 478 -18.80 -14.77 -13.51
N ALA A 479 -18.55 -15.56 -14.55
CA ALA A 479 -18.54 -17.02 -14.40
C ALA A 479 -17.28 -17.47 -13.64
N LEU A 480 -17.40 -18.47 -12.75
CA LEU A 480 -16.24 -19.15 -12.18
C LEU A 480 -15.85 -20.33 -13.06
N SER A 481 -14.56 -20.45 -13.40
CA SER A 481 -14.06 -21.67 -14.02
C SER A 481 -14.11 -22.84 -13.05
N SER A 482 -14.17 -24.07 -13.58
CA SER A 482 -14.13 -25.28 -12.76
C SER A 482 -12.82 -25.46 -11.98
N SER A 483 -11.73 -24.82 -12.40
CA SER A 483 -10.48 -24.85 -11.64
C SER A 483 -10.58 -23.99 -10.38
N THR A 484 -11.27 -22.84 -10.45
CA THR A 484 -11.39 -21.89 -9.33
C THR A 484 -12.04 -22.52 -8.11
N THR A 485 -13.13 -23.27 -8.32
CA THR A 485 -13.85 -23.95 -7.24
C THR A 485 -13.09 -25.14 -6.66
N ALA A 486 -12.14 -25.72 -7.41
CA ALA A 486 -11.35 -26.87 -7.00
C ALA A 486 -10.01 -26.50 -6.32
N SER A 487 -9.55 -25.26 -6.46
CA SER A 487 -8.21 -24.82 -6.05
C SER A 487 -8.17 -23.90 -4.84
N GLY A 488 -9.26 -23.83 -4.06
CA GLY A 488 -9.28 -23.15 -2.76
C GLY A 488 -9.10 -21.64 -2.81
N ALA A 489 -9.52 -20.96 -3.89
CA ALA A 489 -9.52 -19.50 -3.94
C ALA A 489 -10.32 -18.90 -2.77
N THR A 490 -9.88 -17.75 -2.25
CA THR A 490 -10.64 -17.04 -1.23
C THR A 490 -11.77 -16.26 -1.90
N LEU A 491 -12.98 -16.81 -1.84
CA LEU A 491 -14.19 -16.21 -2.41
C LEU A 491 -14.99 -15.52 -1.31
N ASP A 492 -15.35 -14.25 -1.52
CA ASP A 492 -16.24 -13.50 -0.64
C ASP A 492 -17.24 -12.70 -1.48
N SER A 493 -18.52 -12.82 -1.17
CA SER A 493 -19.58 -12.05 -1.83
C SER A 493 -19.57 -12.13 -3.37
N HIS A 494 -19.13 -13.26 -3.95
CA HIS A 494 -19.12 -13.41 -5.41
C HIS A 494 -20.53 -13.31 -6.00
N GLY A 495 -20.70 -12.48 -7.02
CA GLY A 495 -21.99 -12.13 -7.61
C GLY A 495 -22.78 -11.06 -6.84
N GLN A 496 -22.20 -10.47 -5.78
CA GLN A 496 -22.77 -9.35 -5.02
C GLN A 496 -21.68 -8.33 -4.71
N ARG A 497 -21.77 -7.13 -5.29
CA ARG A 497 -20.80 -6.07 -5.01
C ARG A 497 -20.75 -5.72 -3.52
N ILE A 498 -19.54 -5.45 -3.04
CA ILE A 498 -19.30 -4.83 -1.73
C ILE A 498 -19.62 -3.34 -1.85
N ALA A 499 -20.23 -2.79 -0.81
CA ALA A 499 -20.57 -1.39 -0.64
C ALA A 499 -20.01 -0.86 0.69
N PHE A 500 -19.17 0.16 0.60
CA PHE A 500 -18.75 0.93 1.78
C PHE A 500 -19.82 1.95 2.18
N ASN A 501 -20.65 2.38 1.23
CA ASN A 501 -21.65 3.45 1.40
C ASN A 501 -21.04 4.80 1.78
N ASP A 502 -19.81 5.04 1.37
CA ASP A 502 -19.12 6.31 1.54
C ASP A 502 -19.38 7.22 0.33
N PRO A 503 -19.99 8.41 0.49
CA PRO A 503 -20.35 9.27 -0.62
C PRO A 503 -19.14 9.77 -1.43
N ASP A 504 -17.94 9.81 -0.84
CA ASP A 504 -16.70 10.18 -1.53
C ASP A 504 -16.08 8.99 -2.28
N ASN A 505 -16.67 7.79 -2.15
CA ASN A 505 -16.27 6.56 -2.83
C ASN A 505 -17.45 5.95 -3.60
N PRO A 506 -17.93 6.60 -4.67
CA PRO A 506 -19.16 6.18 -5.37
C PRO A 506 -19.04 4.85 -6.12
N LEU A 507 -17.83 4.32 -6.32
CA LEU A 507 -17.57 3.02 -6.94
C LEU A 507 -17.38 1.90 -5.92
N ASP A 508 -17.46 2.21 -4.62
CA ASP A 508 -17.14 1.30 -3.53
C ASP A 508 -15.79 0.59 -3.74
N SER A 509 -14.80 1.37 -4.18
CA SER A 509 -13.42 0.93 -4.39
C SER A 509 -12.74 0.72 -3.05
N LEU A 510 -12.01 -0.39 -2.92
CA LEU A 510 -11.14 -0.64 -1.78
C LEU A 510 -9.99 0.38 -1.74
N TYR A 511 -9.32 0.62 -2.87
CA TYR A 511 -8.22 1.59 -2.93
C TYR A 511 -8.67 2.99 -2.51
N VAL A 512 -9.79 3.46 -3.06
CA VAL A 512 -10.31 4.80 -2.74
C VAL A 512 -10.71 4.89 -1.27
N GLN A 513 -11.32 3.85 -0.69
CA GLN A 513 -11.66 3.86 0.74
C GLN A 513 -10.41 3.94 1.63
N GLN A 514 -9.36 3.18 1.29
CA GLN A 514 -8.09 3.20 2.00
C GLN A 514 -7.41 4.56 1.92
N LEU A 515 -7.40 5.15 0.72
CA LEU A 515 -6.83 6.48 0.50
C LEU A 515 -7.62 7.57 1.24
N LEU A 516 -8.95 7.51 1.23
CA LEU A 516 -9.81 8.45 1.97
C LEU A 516 -9.56 8.38 3.48
N GLU A 517 -9.38 7.18 4.04
CA GLU A 517 -9.04 7.02 5.45
C GLU A 517 -7.72 7.72 5.81
N GLN A 518 -6.69 7.55 4.97
CA GLN A 518 -5.41 8.23 5.15
C GLN A 518 -5.54 9.75 5.02
N GLN A 519 -6.26 10.23 4.00
CA GLN A 519 -6.43 11.66 3.72
C GLN A 519 -7.28 12.38 4.76
N ARG A 520 -8.26 11.72 5.35
CA ARG A 520 -9.09 12.25 6.45
C ARG A 520 -8.32 12.31 7.77
N ASN A 521 -7.24 11.54 7.91
CA ASN A 521 -6.45 11.43 9.12
C ASN A 521 -4.93 11.64 8.86
N PRO A 522 -4.51 12.77 8.27
CA PRO A 522 -3.14 12.96 7.80
C PRO A 522 -2.10 13.07 8.92
N ASN A 523 -2.55 13.32 10.16
CA ASN A 523 -1.71 13.44 11.35
C ASN A 523 -1.69 12.17 12.21
N ILE A 524 -2.36 11.10 11.76
CA ILE A 524 -2.38 9.81 12.45
C ILE A 524 -1.29 8.92 11.86
N GLU A 525 -0.37 8.47 12.71
CA GLU A 525 0.56 7.39 12.40
C GLU A 525 -0.03 6.05 12.86
N LYS A 526 -0.14 5.08 11.94
CA LYS A 526 -0.44 3.69 12.29
C LYS A 526 0.83 2.98 12.72
N ARG A 527 0.82 2.36 13.90
CA ARG A 527 1.95 1.61 14.48
C ARG A 527 1.51 0.18 14.76
N GLU A 528 2.22 -0.78 14.20
CA GLU A 528 1.90 -2.20 14.29
C GLU A 528 2.92 -2.96 15.15
N TYR A 529 2.43 -3.73 16.12
CA TYR A 529 3.22 -4.50 17.06
C TYR A 529 2.82 -5.97 17.02
N TRP A 530 3.80 -6.85 16.85
CA TRP A 530 3.62 -8.29 16.80
C TRP A 530 4.31 -8.97 17.99
N LEU A 531 3.61 -9.92 18.59
CA LEU A 531 4.04 -10.80 19.68
C LEU A 531 3.72 -12.26 19.31
N GLY A 532 4.58 -13.18 19.75
CA GLY A 532 4.49 -14.60 19.41
C GLY A 532 5.07 -14.89 18.03
N ASP A 533 4.71 -16.02 17.47
CA ASP A 533 5.06 -16.44 16.13
C ASP A 533 3.93 -17.25 15.48
N PHE A 534 4.19 -17.72 14.26
CA PHE A 534 3.18 -18.26 13.37
C PHE A 534 3.54 -19.71 13.02
N ASP A 535 3.39 -20.59 14.00
CA ASP A 535 3.76 -22.00 13.86
C ASP A 535 2.73 -23.01 14.37
N GLN A 536 1.50 -22.55 14.64
CA GLN A 536 0.36 -23.39 14.98
C GLN A 536 0.48 -24.04 16.36
N PHE A 537 0.87 -23.24 17.35
CA PHE A 537 1.08 -23.64 18.74
C PHE A 537 2.26 -24.63 18.92
N GLU A 538 3.36 -24.45 18.18
CA GLU A 538 4.57 -25.27 18.38
C GLU A 538 5.43 -24.69 19.51
N VAL A 539 5.51 -25.40 20.65
CA VAL A 539 6.31 -24.93 21.78
C VAL A 539 7.82 -25.08 21.52
N ASP A 540 8.50 -23.96 21.39
CA ASP A 540 9.91 -23.85 21.01
C ASP A 540 10.88 -23.79 22.20
N GLY A 541 10.35 -23.66 23.40
CA GLY A 541 11.07 -23.74 24.66
C GLY A 541 11.65 -22.40 25.14
N PRO A 542 12.41 -22.41 26.25
CA PRO A 542 12.71 -21.17 26.97
C PRO A 542 13.53 -20.14 26.17
N GLY A 543 13.06 -18.90 26.18
CA GLY A 543 13.62 -17.75 25.45
C GLY A 543 13.24 -17.68 23.97
N SER A 544 12.26 -18.47 23.53
CA SER A 544 11.69 -18.40 22.18
C SER A 544 10.73 -17.21 22.03
N ALA A 545 10.05 -17.14 20.88
CA ALA A 545 9.00 -16.15 20.66
C ALA A 545 7.76 -16.42 21.53
N ASP A 546 7.63 -17.63 22.08
CA ASP A 546 6.52 -18.08 22.93
C ASP A 546 6.59 -17.50 24.35
N ASP A 547 7.82 -17.18 24.79
CA ASP A 547 8.11 -16.52 26.07
C ASP A 547 7.88 -15.00 25.94
N LEU A 548 6.62 -14.61 25.79
CA LEU A 548 6.23 -13.20 25.67
C LEU A 548 6.68 -12.36 26.87
N TYR A 549 7.03 -11.12 26.57
CA TYR A 549 7.25 -10.12 27.61
C TYR A 549 5.97 -9.93 28.43
N VAL A 550 6.13 -9.90 29.76
CA VAL A 550 5.07 -9.59 30.71
C VAL A 550 5.62 -8.57 31.68
N ASP A 551 4.96 -7.42 31.78
CA ASP A 551 5.29 -6.41 32.77
C ASP A 551 5.31 -7.01 34.19
N ALA A 552 6.24 -6.54 35.02
CA ALA A 552 6.48 -7.13 36.34
C ALA A 552 5.30 -6.90 37.30
N ASP A 553 4.67 -5.72 37.24
CA ASP A 553 3.51 -5.41 38.06
C ASP A 553 2.30 -6.17 37.53
N TRP A 554 2.13 -6.27 36.20
CA TRP A 554 1.08 -7.09 35.61
C TRP A 554 1.19 -8.56 35.99
N ARG A 555 2.38 -9.15 35.85
CA ARG A 555 2.67 -10.52 36.28
C ARG A 555 2.29 -10.74 37.74
N THR A 556 2.68 -9.81 38.61
CA THR A 556 2.35 -9.87 40.04
C THR A 556 0.84 -9.84 40.29
N GLN A 557 0.08 -9.03 39.54
CA GLN A 557 -1.38 -9.00 39.64
C GLN A 557 -2.00 -10.34 39.23
N VAL A 558 -1.57 -10.90 38.10
CA VAL A 558 -2.09 -12.17 37.57
C VAL A 558 -1.74 -13.35 38.49
N GLU A 559 -0.52 -13.40 39.03
CA GLU A 559 -0.12 -14.43 40.00
C GLU A 559 -0.97 -14.40 41.29
N ASN A 560 -1.49 -13.23 41.65
CA ASN A 560 -2.36 -13.03 42.81
C ASN A 560 -3.86 -12.99 42.44
N ILE A 561 -4.24 -13.46 41.25
CA ILE A 561 -5.65 -13.51 40.82
C ILE A 561 -6.47 -14.33 41.81
N THR A 562 -7.66 -13.81 42.15
CA THR A 562 -8.54 -14.42 43.15
C THR A 562 -9.74 -15.13 42.50
N GLY A 563 -10.54 -15.81 43.32
CA GLY A 563 -11.73 -16.53 42.85
C GLY A 563 -11.40 -17.89 42.26
N TRP A 564 -12.19 -18.34 41.28
CA TRP A 564 -12.07 -19.68 40.70
C TRP A 564 -10.82 -19.87 39.83
N ARG A 565 -10.19 -18.77 39.38
CA ARG A 565 -8.91 -18.76 38.66
C ARG A 565 -7.69 -18.88 39.57
N SER A 566 -7.89 -18.80 40.90
CA SER A 566 -6.81 -18.90 41.88
C SER A 566 -6.07 -20.24 41.76
N GLY A 567 -4.77 -20.17 41.49
CA GLY A 567 -3.90 -21.34 41.38
C GLY A 567 -3.87 -22.00 40.00
N MET A 568 -4.49 -21.39 38.98
CA MET A 568 -4.27 -21.79 37.58
C MET A 568 -2.81 -21.55 37.17
N PRO A 569 -2.22 -22.43 36.34
CA PRO A 569 -0.87 -22.23 35.82
C PRO A 569 -0.77 -20.99 34.93
N LEU A 570 0.27 -20.19 35.18
CA LEU A 570 0.69 -19.09 34.33
C LEU A 570 1.67 -19.63 33.27
N VAL A 571 1.35 -19.44 32.00
CA VAL A 571 2.08 -20.03 30.86
C VAL A 571 2.29 -18.99 29.75
N GLY A 572 3.19 -19.27 28.81
CA GLY A 572 3.40 -18.47 27.60
C GLY A 572 2.36 -18.77 26.53
N THR A 573 2.59 -18.28 25.31
CA THR A 573 1.80 -18.71 24.14
C THR A 573 2.07 -20.19 23.85
N ASP A 574 1.27 -20.78 22.97
CA ASP A 574 1.44 -22.15 22.47
C ASP A 574 1.16 -23.28 23.48
N ASP A 575 0.94 -22.96 24.76
CA ASP A 575 0.46 -23.92 25.77
C ASP A 575 -1.02 -24.26 25.54
N GLU A 576 -1.25 -25.41 24.88
CA GLU A 576 -2.58 -25.99 24.68
C GLU A 576 -3.15 -26.71 25.92
N GLY A 577 -2.79 -26.27 27.11
CA GLY A 577 -3.39 -26.74 28.34
C GLY A 577 -4.78 -26.15 28.59
N ILE A 578 -5.64 -26.91 29.26
CA ILE A 578 -6.90 -26.38 29.82
C ILE A 578 -6.63 -25.62 31.13
N ASN A 579 -7.48 -24.64 31.46
CA ASN A 579 -7.41 -23.84 32.69
C ASN A 579 -6.06 -23.12 32.84
N ARG A 580 -5.70 -22.31 31.83
CA ARG A 580 -4.44 -21.55 31.77
C ARG A 580 -4.64 -20.05 31.96
N LEU A 581 -3.59 -19.38 32.41
CA LEU A 581 -3.46 -17.94 32.42
C LEU A 581 -2.30 -17.57 31.50
N ILE A 582 -2.59 -16.85 30.42
CA ILE A 582 -1.62 -16.43 29.40
C ILE A 582 -1.51 -14.90 29.45
N PRO A 583 -0.66 -14.33 30.32
CA PRO A 583 -0.42 -12.90 30.36
C PRO A 583 0.67 -12.48 29.40
N PHE A 584 0.51 -11.32 28.79
CA PHE A 584 1.53 -10.68 27.97
C PHE A 584 1.34 -9.16 27.96
N SER A 585 2.39 -8.43 27.56
CA SER A 585 2.40 -6.98 27.53
C SER A 585 3.00 -6.48 26.22
N PHE A 586 2.28 -5.58 25.55
CA PHE A 586 2.85 -4.79 24.45
C PHE A 586 3.62 -3.61 25.03
N GLN A 587 4.79 -3.31 24.45
CA GLN A 587 5.59 -2.13 24.76
C GLN A 587 5.76 -1.31 23.51
N TYR A 588 5.61 0.01 23.65
CA TYR A 588 5.74 0.96 22.57
C TYR A 588 6.15 2.32 23.12
N GLU A 589 6.80 3.12 22.29
CA GLU A 589 7.20 4.47 22.67
C GLU A 589 6.10 5.45 22.23
N LEU A 590 5.71 6.33 23.15
CA LEU A 590 4.91 7.53 22.89
C LEU A 590 5.75 8.74 23.26
N ALA A 591 5.88 9.69 22.33
CA ALA A 591 6.48 10.98 22.64
C ALA A 591 5.57 11.76 23.61
N PRO A 592 6.10 12.74 24.37
CA PRO A 592 5.29 13.54 25.31
C PRO A 592 4.12 14.29 24.67
N ASP A 593 4.19 14.51 23.36
CA ASP A 593 3.20 15.16 22.49
C ASP A 593 2.49 14.16 21.58
N GLU A 594 2.43 12.88 21.95
CA GLU A 594 1.69 11.85 21.23
C GLU A 594 0.61 11.24 22.11
N GLU A 595 -0.53 10.88 21.50
CA GLU A 595 -1.59 10.12 22.14
C GLU A 595 -2.08 9.00 21.23
N VAL A 596 -2.44 7.86 21.82
CA VAL A 596 -3.17 6.81 21.11
C VAL A 596 -4.62 7.28 20.98
N VAL A 597 -5.14 7.33 19.75
CA VAL A 597 -6.52 7.77 19.47
C VAL A 597 -7.45 6.63 19.08
N SER A 598 -6.88 5.53 18.58
CA SER A 598 -7.61 4.27 18.40
C SER A 598 -6.66 3.09 18.42
N ALA A 599 -7.18 1.90 18.70
CA ALA A 599 -6.39 0.68 18.71
C ALA A 599 -7.24 -0.54 18.32
N VAL A 600 -6.59 -1.50 17.66
CA VAL A 600 -7.16 -2.80 17.31
C VAL A 600 -6.25 -3.90 17.86
N LEU A 601 -6.79 -4.75 18.73
CA LEU A 601 -6.14 -5.96 19.20
C LEU A 601 -6.60 -7.14 18.34
N THR A 602 -5.66 -7.88 17.78
CA THR A 602 -5.92 -9.10 17.02
C THR A 602 -5.22 -10.29 17.68
N LEU A 603 -5.94 -11.40 17.87
CA LEU A 603 -5.42 -12.62 18.50
C LEU A 603 -5.70 -13.83 17.62
N ALA A 604 -4.69 -14.66 17.39
CA ALA A 604 -4.89 -16.03 16.94
C ALA A 604 -5.01 -16.93 18.16
N THR A 605 -6.16 -17.59 18.28
CA THR A 605 -6.47 -18.46 19.41
C THR A 605 -7.11 -19.75 18.91
N ARG A 606 -6.97 -20.82 19.68
CA ARG A 606 -7.73 -22.06 19.48
C ARG A 606 -8.63 -22.24 20.68
N ARG A 607 -9.75 -22.93 20.48
CA ARG A 607 -10.61 -23.29 21.61
C ARG A 607 -10.35 -24.71 22.06
N LEU A 608 -10.09 -24.85 23.36
CA LEU A 608 -10.06 -26.11 24.06
C LEU A 608 -11.30 -26.21 24.96
N GLY A 609 -11.68 -27.41 25.41
CA GLY A 609 -12.76 -27.56 26.40
C GLY A 609 -14.21 -27.22 25.96
N SER A 610 -15.11 -27.06 26.93
CA SER A 610 -16.56 -26.82 26.72
C SER A 610 -16.87 -25.36 26.35
N HIS A 611 -18.04 -25.09 25.76
CA HIS A 611 -18.49 -23.71 25.51
C HIS A 611 -18.98 -23.13 26.84
N SER A 612 -18.11 -22.50 27.60
CA SER A 612 -18.48 -21.86 28.86
C SER A 612 -18.12 -20.38 28.84
N ASP A 613 -19.00 -19.55 29.41
CA ASP A 613 -18.84 -18.09 29.53
C ASP A 613 -17.72 -17.68 30.50
N ASN A 614 -16.75 -18.57 30.73
CA ASN A 614 -15.67 -18.40 31.70
C ASN A 614 -14.29 -18.26 31.03
N ASP A 615 -14.17 -18.64 29.76
CA ASP A 615 -13.10 -18.20 28.86
C ASP A 615 -13.13 -16.67 28.79
N THR A 616 -11.99 -16.02 29.00
CA THR A 616 -12.00 -14.58 29.22
C THR A 616 -10.72 -13.90 28.76
N LEU A 617 -10.86 -12.70 28.21
CA LEU A 617 -9.80 -11.75 27.91
C LEU A 617 -9.88 -10.57 28.90
N PHE A 618 -8.78 -10.27 29.58
CA PHE A 618 -8.64 -9.11 30.47
C PHE A 618 -7.72 -8.07 29.86
N LEU A 619 -8.12 -6.80 29.91
CA LEU A 619 -7.38 -5.66 29.37
C LEU A 619 -6.93 -4.74 30.51
N ASP A 620 -5.62 -4.65 30.72
CA ASP A 620 -4.95 -3.74 31.67
C ASP A 620 -5.46 -3.77 33.13
N GLY A 621 -6.15 -4.84 33.52
CA GLY A 621 -6.64 -5.05 34.87
C GLY A 621 -7.55 -6.27 35.00
N LEU A 622 -7.75 -6.73 36.24
CA LEU A 622 -8.43 -7.99 36.55
C LEU A 622 -9.87 -7.81 37.08
N THR A 623 -10.46 -6.64 36.87
CA THR A 623 -11.84 -6.35 37.31
C THR A 623 -12.86 -6.70 36.23
N GLU A 624 -14.14 -6.84 36.59
CA GLU A 624 -15.21 -7.15 35.62
C GLU A 624 -15.33 -6.11 34.49
N SER A 625 -14.99 -4.84 34.75
CA SER A 625 -15.04 -3.79 33.72
C SER A 625 -13.95 -3.93 32.65
N HIS A 626 -12.93 -4.74 32.90
CA HIS A 626 -11.81 -4.96 31.99
C HIS A 626 -11.94 -6.30 31.26
N GLN A 627 -13.10 -6.95 31.42
CA GLN A 627 -13.31 -8.34 31.03
C GLN A 627 -14.13 -8.44 29.74
N LEU A 628 -13.58 -9.13 28.74
CA LEU A 628 -14.30 -9.57 27.55
C LEU A 628 -14.51 -11.08 27.59
N LEU A 629 -15.76 -11.51 27.38
CA LEU A 629 -16.13 -12.93 27.37
C LEU A 629 -16.04 -13.47 25.96
N PHE A 630 -15.36 -14.61 25.78
CA PHE A 630 -15.41 -15.32 24.51
C PHE A 630 -16.79 -15.98 24.36
N GLY A 631 -17.73 -15.27 23.73
CA GLY A 631 -19.08 -15.73 23.42
C GLY A 631 -19.13 -16.89 22.41
N SER A 632 -20.29 -17.14 21.79
CA SER A 632 -20.43 -18.17 20.74
C SER A 632 -19.46 -17.92 19.57
N GLN A 633 -18.97 -19.00 18.93
CA GLN A 633 -17.97 -18.96 17.85
C GLN A 633 -18.20 -17.87 16.80
N GLU A 634 -19.47 -17.67 16.38
CA GLU A 634 -19.85 -16.69 15.35
C GLU A 634 -19.59 -15.23 15.74
N ALA A 635 -19.40 -14.93 17.03
CA ALA A 635 -19.19 -13.57 17.53
C ALA A 635 -17.72 -13.13 17.55
N TRP A 636 -16.77 -14.05 17.32
CA TRP A 636 -15.34 -13.82 17.58
C TRP A 636 -14.45 -14.02 16.32
N GLY A 637 -14.91 -13.59 15.15
CA GLY A 637 -14.10 -13.60 13.92
C GLY A 637 -14.01 -14.97 13.23
N MET A 638 -13.21 -15.03 12.16
CA MET A 638 -13.12 -16.18 11.26
C MET A 638 -12.32 -17.34 11.86
N MET A 639 -12.82 -18.57 11.66
CA MET A 639 -12.05 -19.80 11.90
C MET A 639 -11.36 -20.26 10.62
N PHE A 640 -10.09 -20.61 10.75
CA PHE A 640 -9.21 -21.09 9.70
C PHE A 640 -8.95 -22.59 9.86
N ASP A 641 -8.16 -23.14 8.93
CA ASP A 641 -7.66 -24.51 9.03
C ASP A 641 -6.90 -24.70 10.37
N ASP A 642 -6.84 -25.94 10.85
CA ASP A 642 -6.26 -26.31 12.15
C ASP A 642 -6.97 -25.71 13.37
N ASP A 643 -8.25 -25.37 13.23
CA ASP A 643 -9.14 -24.84 14.28
C ASP A 643 -8.62 -23.54 14.92
N ILE A 644 -7.78 -22.78 14.21
CA ILE A 644 -7.32 -21.45 14.62
C ILE A 644 -8.41 -20.43 14.33
N GLN A 645 -8.88 -19.74 15.36
CA GLN A 645 -9.77 -18.59 15.27
C GLN A 645 -8.95 -17.31 15.37
N VAL A 646 -9.09 -16.41 14.40
CA VAL A 646 -8.45 -15.09 14.45
C VAL A 646 -9.50 -14.03 14.74
N VAL A 647 -9.34 -13.40 15.91
CA VAL A 647 -10.25 -12.41 16.48
C VAL A 647 -9.64 -11.03 16.29
N SER A 648 -10.43 -10.03 15.87
CA SER A 648 -10.03 -8.60 15.97
C SER A 648 -11.03 -7.83 16.83
N ILE A 649 -10.50 -6.94 17.68
CA ILE A 649 -11.25 -6.19 18.69
C ILE A 649 -10.84 -4.71 18.60
N GLU A 650 -11.79 -3.84 18.27
CA GLU A 650 -11.59 -2.39 18.39
C GLU A 650 -11.68 -1.97 19.87
N LEU A 651 -10.67 -1.25 20.37
CA LEU A 651 -10.51 -0.91 21.80
C LEU A 651 -11.02 0.50 22.16
N LEU A 652 -12.07 0.97 21.50
CA LEU A 652 -12.55 2.35 21.57
C LEU A 652 -12.94 2.87 22.97
N GLY A 653 -13.32 1.98 23.89
CA GLY A 653 -13.66 2.34 25.28
C GLY A 653 -12.48 2.23 26.25
N ASP A 654 -11.34 1.73 25.79
CA ASP A 654 -10.23 1.25 26.61
C ASP A 654 -8.90 1.94 26.21
N ILE A 655 -8.98 3.04 25.46
CA ILE A 655 -7.82 3.79 24.93
C ILE A 655 -6.96 4.40 26.04
N ASP A 656 -7.54 4.71 27.20
CA ASP A 656 -6.80 5.22 28.37
C ASP A 656 -5.74 4.22 28.88
N PHE A 657 -5.95 2.91 28.67
CA PHE A 657 -4.98 1.87 29.04
C PHE A 657 -3.73 1.87 28.18
N MET A 658 -3.69 2.68 27.11
CA MET A 658 -2.62 2.68 26.13
C MET A 658 -1.78 3.96 26.12
N GLN A 659 -1.97 4.86 27.08
CA GLN A 659 -1.31 6.17 27.07
C GLN A 659 0.05 6.18 27.77
N ASP A 660 0.44 5.11 28.46
CA ASP A 660 1.70 5.03 29.21
C ASP A 660 2.83 4.28 28.46
N GLY A 661 2.59 3.88 27.21
CA GLY A 661 3.55 3.10 26.41
C GLY A 661 3.53 1.60 26.73
N LEU A 662 2.58 1.14 27.54
CA LEU A 662 2.39 -0.25 27.92
C LEU A 662 0.94 -0.65 27.62
N PHE A 663 0.70 -1.92 27.28
CA PHE A 663 -0.66 -2.46 27.25
C PHE A 663 -0.66 -3.90 27.69
N ASN A 664 -1.28 -4.17 28.83
CA ASN A 664 -1.28 -5.49 29.45
C ASN A 664 -2.51 -6.30 29.06
N VAL A 665 -2.31 -7.57 28.73
CA VAL A 665 -3.38 -8.49 28.32
C VAL A 665 -3.26 -9.79 29.11
N LEU A 666 -4.39 -10.40 29.43
CA LEU A 666 -4.46 -11.77 29.94
C LEU A 666 -5.57 -12.53 29.21
N VAL A 667 -5.20 -13.62 28.56
CA VAL A 667 -6.16 -14.64 28.11
C VAL A 667 -6.26 -15.72 29.18
N SER A 668 -7.48 -16.07 29.58
CA SER A 668 -7.77 -16.97 30.69
C SER A 668 -8.67 -18.12 30.28
N ASP A 669 -8.38 -19.28 30.87
CA ASP A 669 -9.08 -20.57 30.82
C ASP A 669 -8.70 -21.46 29.63
N ASP A 670 -9.63 -21.82 28.74
CA ASP A 670 -9.43 -22.85 27.71
C ASP A 670 -9.15 -22.24 26.32
N ARG A 671 -8.37 -21.16 26.30
CA ARG A 671 -8.02 -20.36 25.11
C ARG A 671 -6.50 -20.18 24.97
N PRO A 672 -5.77 -21.15 24.39
CA PRO A 672 -4.40 -20.91 23.94
C PRO A 672 -4.32 -19.75 22.95
N VAL A 673 -3.18 -19.06 22.94
CA VAL A 673 -2.83 -17.99 22.01
C VAL A 673 -1.60 -18.45 21.24
N ASP A 674 -1.60 -18.28 19.91
CA ASP A 674 -0.48 -18.55 19.01
C ASP A 674 0.34 -17.25 18.86
N TRP A 675 -0.31 -16.23 18.32
CA TRP A 675 0.24 -14.88 18.23
C TRP A 675 -0.77 -13.81 18.60
N ALA A 676 -0.23 -12.64 18.94
CA ALA A 676 -0.99 -11.43 19.23
C ALA A 676 -0.44 -10.24 18.43
N HIS A 677 -1.35 -9.37 18.00
CA HIS A 677 -1.07 -8.19 17.20
C HIS A 677 -1.81 -6.99 17.78
N LEU A 678 -1.13 -5.86 17.88
CA LEU A 678 -1.71 -4.59 18.29
C LEU A 678 -1.42 -3.55 17.19
N GLN A 679 -2.47 -2.99 16.61
CA GLN A 679 -2.35 -1.81 15.76
C GLN A 679 -2.84 -0.59 16.53
N LEU A 680 -1.95 0.38 16.70
CA LEU A 680 -2.25 1.68 17.28
C LEU A 680 -2.40 2.72 16.18
N SER A 681 -3.36 3.62 16.33
CA SER A 681 -3.41 4.90 15.64
C SER A 681 -2.93 5.95 16.63
N VAL A 682 -1.79 6.57 16.35
CA VAL A 682 -1.16 7.58 17.21
C VAL A 682 -1.26 8.92 16.54
N ALA A 683 -1.86 9.90 17.21
CA ALA A 683 -1.87 11.27 16.76
C ALA A 683 -0.77 12.05 17.49
N THR A 684 -0.11 12.95 16.78
CA THR A 684 0.60 14.03 17.47
C THR A 684 -0.46 14.95 18.06
N ILE A 685 -0.36 15.21 19.36
CA ILE A 685 -1.02 16.31 20.05
C ILE A 685 -0.44 17.59 19.46
N THR A 686 -0.90 17.98 18.27
CA THR A 686 -0.91 19.40 17.94
C THR A 686 -1.71 20.03 19.07
N ASP A 687 -1.15 20.98 19.82
CA ASP A 687 -1.88 21.75 20.82
C ASP A 687 -3.11 22.37 20.13
N ILE A 688 -4.22 21.64 19.96
CA ILE A 688 -5.45 22.22 19.42
C ILE A 688 -5.91 23.12 20.53
N LEU A 689 -5.65 24.40 20.34
CA LEU A 689 -5.98 25.40 21.32
C LEU A 689 -7.49 25.57 21.24
N LEU A 690 -8.24 24.84 22.07
CA LEU A 690 -9.69 24.82 22.03
C LEU A 690 -10.23 26.25 21.99
N GLY A 691 -11.04 26.57 20.98
CA GLY A 691 -11.52 27.93 20.72
C GLY A 691 -10.71 28.75 19.73
N ASP A 692 -9.55 28.29 19.24
CA ASP A 692 -8.77 28.88 18.14
C ASP A 692 -9.34 28.45 16.79
N TYR A 693 -10.53 28.96 16.47
CA TYR A 693 -11.29 28.59 15.27
C TYR A 693 -10.68 29.09 13.97
N ASN A 694 -9.69 29.99 14.01
CA ASN A 694 -8.94 30.40 12.82
C ASN A 694 -7.53 29.76 12.72
N GLY A 695 -7.13 28.98 13.72
CA GLY A 695 -5.89 28.19 13.73
C GLY A 695 -4.61 29.03 13.76
N ASN A 696 -4.64 30.22 14.36
CA ASN A 696 -3.47 31.11 14.42
C ASN A 696 -2.58 30.90 15.65
N GLY A 697 -2.94 29.96 16.52
CA GLY A 697 -2.26 29.64 17.78
C GLY A 697 -2.67 30.52 18.97
N ILE A 698 -3.74 31.32 18.88
CA ILE A 698 -4.23 32.23 19.92
C ILE A 698 -5.77 32.21 19.93
N VAL A 699 -6.40 32.03 21.10
CA VAL A 699 -7.86 32.20 21.24
C VAL A 699 -8.18 33.66 21.52
N ASP A 700 -8.64 34.40 20.52
CA ASP A 700 -8.99 35.80 20.66
C ASP A 700 -10.32 36.18 19.97
N ALA A 701 -10.51 37.48 19.74
CA ALA A 701 -11.74 37.99 19.14
C ALA A 701 -11.90 37.63 17.66
N ALA A 702 -10.83 37.23 16.97
CA ALA A 702 -10.88 36.75 15.59
C ALA A 702 -11.54 35.35 15.52
N ASP A 703 -11.38 34.52 16.55
CA ASP A 703 -12.06 33.22 16.62
C ASP A 703 -13.55 33.36 16.89
N TYR A 704 -13.93 34.34 17.72
CA TYR A 704 -15.34 34.68 17.90
C TYR A 704 -16.03 35.03 16.58
N THR A 705 -15.32 35.71 15.67
CA THR A 705 -15.89 36.02 14.35
C THR A 705 -16.07 34.77 13.49
N VAL A 706 -15.17 33.79 13.58
CA VAL A 706 -15.36 32.50 12.89
C VAL A 706 -16.58 31.76 13.43
N TRP A 707 -16.72 31.64 14.75
CA TRP A 707 -17.92 31.04 15.37
C TRP A 707 -19.21 31.80 15.02
N GLN A 708 -19.18 33.13 15.07
CA GLN A 708 -20.36 33.94 14.78
C GLN A 708 -20.81 33.81 13.32
N ASP A 709 -19.87 33.80 12.37
CA ASP A 709 -20.17 33.71 10.94
C ASP A 709 -20.65 32.31 10.53
N SER A 710 -20.29 31.29 11.31
CA SER A 710 -20.60 29.88 11.07
C SER A 710 -21.68 29.30 12.00
N PHE A 711 -22.28 30.10 12.89
CA PHE A 711 -23.29 29.63 13.85
C PHE A 711 -24.48 28.95 13.17
N GLY A 712 -24.76 27.71 13.58
CA GLY A 712 -25.80 26.84 13.03
C GLY A 712 -25.39 26.05 11.79
N SER A 713 -24.13 26.15 11.34
CA SER A 713 -23.60 25.36 10.23
C SER A 713 -23.44 23.89 10.61
N THR A 714 -23.75 23.01 9.66
CA THR A 714 -23.52 21.55 9.72
C THR A 714 -22.64 21.07 8.56
N THR A 715 -22.03 22.00 7.81
CA THR A 715 -21.26 21.72 6.59
C THR A 715 -19.91 22.40 6.58
N ASP A 716 -19.84 23.62 7.12
CA ASP A 716 -18.60 24.31 7.47
C ASP A 716 -18.45 24.23 8.98
N LEU A 717 -17.54 23.38 9.44
CA LEU A 717 -17.38 22.99 10.85
C LEU A 717 -16.13 23.63 11.49
N ALA A 718 -15.61 24.72 10.91
CA ALA A 718 -14.39 25.38 11.39
C ALA A 718 -14.45 25.84 12.86
N ALA A 719 -15.67 26.08 13.39
CA ALA A 719 -15.89 26.41 14.80
C ALA A 719 -16.69 25.37 15.60
N ASP A 720 -16.69 24.11 15.16
CA ASP A 720 -17.25 22.98 15.93
C ASP A 720 -16.22 22.53 16.97
N GLY A 721 -16.16 23.24 18.09
CA GLY A 721 -15.16 23.04 19.14
C GLY A 721 -15.40 21.79 20.00
N ASN A 722 -16.61 21.22 19.97
CA ASN A 722 -16.93 19.99 20.69
C ASN A 722 -17.08 18.75 19.78
N GLY A 723 -17.01 18.93 18.45
CA GLY A 723 -17.02 17.86 17.47
C GLY A 723 -18.37 17.17 17.29
N ASN A 724 -19.49 17.83 17.63
CA ASN A 724 -20.83 17.22 17.55
C ASN A 724 -21.47 17.32 16.15
N GLY A 725 -20.78 17.91 15.18
CA GLY A 725 -21.24 18.11 13.81
C GLY A 725 -22.16 19.32 13.59
N VAL A 726 -22.30 20.21 14.58
CA VAL A 726 -23.07 21.46 14.49
C VAL A 726 -22.45 22.58 15.33
N ILE A 727 -22.24 23.73 14.70
CA ILE A 727 -21.71 24.91 15.42
C ILE A 727 -22.84 25.58 16.20
N ASP A 728 -22.80 25.50 17.53
CA ASP A 728 -23.85 26.02 18.39
C ASP A 728 -23.33 26.77 19.64
N ALA A 729 -24.18 26.91 20.66
CA ALA A 729 -23.84 27.65 21.87
C ALA A 729 -22.85 26.91 22.79
N ALA A 730 -22.71 25.59 22.64
CA ALA A 730 -21.69 24.82 23.34
C ALA A 730 -20.29 25.19 22.83
N ASP A 731 -20.13 25.43 21.53
CA ASP A 731 -18.87 25.89 20.93
C ASP A 731 -18.50 27.30 21.38
N PHE A 732 -19.48 28.20 21.48
CA PHE A 732 -19.25 29.50 22.11
C PHE A 732 -18.68 29.40 23.52
N THR A 733 -19.17 28.43 24.30
CA THR A 733 -18.70 28.19 25.67
C THR A 733 -17.25 27.74 25.66
N ILE A 734 -16.86 26.89 24.69
CA ILE A 734 -15.48 26.45 24.49
C ILE A 734 -14.56 27.62 24.15
N TRP A 735 -14.94 28.48 23.20
CA TRP A 735 -14.17 29.71 22.92
C TRP A 735 -14.06 30.62 24.14
N GLN A 736 -15.16 30.84 24.85
CA GLN A 736 -15.20 31.71 26.03
C GLN A 736 -14.29 31.20 27.15
N ASP A 737 -14.33 29.90 27.44
CA ASP A 737 -13.55 29.27 28.51
C ASP A 737 -12.05 29.29 28.22
N ASN A 738 -11.67 29.40 26.95
CA ASN A 738 -10.29 29.41 26.50
C ASN A 738 -9.78 30.78 26.03
N PHE A 739 -10.60 31.84 26.11
CA PHE A 739 -10.23 33.17 25.63
C PHE A 739 -8.96 33.71 26.28
N GLY A 740 -7.97 34.05 25.47
CA GLY A 740 -6.66 34.52 25.88
C GLY A 740 -5.61 33.44 26.07
N ASN A 741 -5.96 32.16 25.88
CA ASN A 741 -4.97 31.08 25.78
C ASN A 741 -4.15 31.25 24.49
N THR A 742 -2.91 30.78 24.50
CA THR A 742 -1.99 30.79 23.36
C THR A 742 -1.24 29.47 23.33
N GLN A 743 -1.04 28.88 22.14
CA GLN A 743 -0.15 27.75 21.99
C GLN A 743 1.28 28.15 22.40
N ALA A 744 1.99 27.26 23.08
CA ALA A 744 3.40 27.47 23.35
C ALA A 744 4.16 27.41 22.01
N ALA A 745 5.02 28.40 21.74
CA ALA A 745 5.86 28.35 20.55
C ALA A 745 6.68 27.05 20.58
N PRO A 746 6.76 26.29 19.46
CA PRO A 746 7.53 25.05 19.43
C PRO A 746 8.96 25.36 19.84
N THR A 747 9.44 24.70 20.89
CA THR A 747 10.87 24.71 21.20
C THR A 747 11.55 23.92 20.10
N SER A 748 12.01 24.62 19.06
CA SER A 748 12.91 24.04 18.10
C SER A 748 14.16 23.60 18.86
N ASN A 749 14.27 22.32 19.17
CA ASN A 749 15.56 21.67 19.42
C ASN A 749 16.31 21.69 18.09
N ILE A 750 16.83 22.86 17.73
CA ILE A 750 17.86 22.99 16.72
C ILE A 750 19.04 22.22 17.31
N PRO A 751 19.50 21.10 16.71
CA PRO A 751 20.74 20.49 17.14
C PRO A 751 21.82 21.58 17.05
N GLU A 752 22.37 22.00 18.19
CA GLU A 752 23.46 22.97 18.15
C GLU A 752 24.53 22.39 17.23
N PRO A 753 24.99 23.11 16.19
CA PRO A 753 26.12 22.66 15.43
C PRO A 753 27.25 22.49 16.43
N THR A 754 27.80 21.28 16.50
CA THR A 754 28.88 20.88 17.39
C THR A 754 30.04 21.87 17.27
N SER A 755 29.99 22.93 18.08
CA SER A 755 30.98 24.01 18.11
C SER A 755 32.33 23.51 18.65
N ALA A 756 32.39 22.24 19.06
CA ALA A 756 33.60 21.52 19.42
C ALA A 756 34.40 21.01 18.19
N ALA A 757 33.79 20.83 17.01
CA ALA A 757 34.49 20.34 15.82
C ALA A 757 35.26 21.47 15.08
N THR A 758 34.82 22.72 15.18
CA THR A 758 35.45 23.86 14.48
C THR A 758 36.67 24.42 15.22
N ILE A 759 36.82 24.17 16.53
CA ILE A 759 37.99 24.65 17.30
C ILE A 759 39.23 23.75 17.09
N ILE A 760 39.07 22.48 16.73
CA ILE A 760 40.20 21.58 16.46
C ILE A 760 40.78 21.78 15.04
N ALA A 761 39.96 22.20 14.07
CA ALA A 761 40.41 22.50 12.72
C ALA A 761 41.25 23.80 12.60
N VAL A 762 41.07 24.77 13.51
CA VAL A 762 41.82 26.03 13.50
C VAL A 762 43.22 25.91 14.13
N PHE A 763 43.46 24.94 15.02
CA PHE A 763 44.81 24.70 15.58
C PHE A 763 45.68 23.78 14.73
N ALA A 764 45.11 22.95 13.84
CA ALA A 764 45.87 22.10 12.93
C ALA A 764 46.50 22.86 11.74
N LEU A 765 45.94 24.00 11.35
CA LEU A 765 46.44 24.82 10.22
C LEU A 765 47.48 25.90 10.63
N ALA A 766 47.70 26.12 11.93
CA ALA A 766 48.71 27.07 12.43
C ALA A 766 50.10 26.42 12.68
N GLY A 767 50.23 25.09 12.59
CA GLY A 767 51.46 24.36 12.90
C GLY A 767 52.42 24.11 11.73
N TYR A 768 52.01 24.37 10.48
CA TYR A 768 52.80 24.00 9.28
C TYR A 768 53.45 25.21 8.58
N ARG A 769 54.18 26.04 9.34
CA ARG A 769 55.20 26.95 8.79
C ARG A 769 56.30 27.19 9.83
N GLN A 770 57.30 26.30 9.85
CA GLN A 770 58.74 26.62 10.03
C GLN A 770 59.56 25.32 10.12
N ARG A 771 60.09 24.86 8.99
CA ARG A 771 61.51 24.57 8.70
C ARG A 771 61.66 23.87 7.36
#